data_AF-A0A5E7LS57-F1
#
_entry.id   AF-A0A5E7LS57-F1
#
_cell.length_a   1.000
_cell.length_b   1.000
_cell.length_c   1.000
_cell.angle_alpha   90.00
_cell.angle_beta   90.00
_cell.angle_gamma   90.00
#
_symmetry.space_group_name_H-M   'P 1'
#
loop_
_entity.id
_entity.type
_entity.pdbx_description
1 polymer ?
#
loop_
_entity_poly.entity_id
_entity_poly.type
_entity_poly.pdbx_seq_one_letter_code
_entity_poly.pdbx_strand_id
1 'polypeptide(L)'
;MRASDQSPLVFTRQLLGAPAPLVITSANGIGIANAGAHDDATVNLSATRTIGVLAQAASSVGFERGTVNSTALTAVNAHEQTALLARDGGQLSGTGVSVNLVPKAANGAIVTANNMTGVSAQAGGQVSLRDSAITLGGGVNGLNNQGLVAVGAGSRIDFLGGSVSTQSKGSIAALAQDGGKITLGQGSTLTTSGANSPTTGSHGLKADGADSQISASQISVTTKGTQANAARAENGARIDLDAATLDTGSAVYGHGLLATGSNSQISLNNGSVTTAGKGAVGAWARDGARIQLGQGTQISTSGASISNASAPLDEKTLSISHGLLASGSGSRIDAADVTLRSNAVSASGARAEAGATIQLERSELTSSGAATSTSSTAVLHAVGGSSILADAVHASAIGNYIGGIRADGSGSKVTLNQGSVTLKGAGSVADFTSAARAMNGGAVSIEGSALSSQGTFSHGVSVEGDGSRGTIAGSTIDVGGARAHGVYVNGGASAEVSSSDIRLDPAASAVGPWGLGALVEGQGSRLRLNDSEVRTSQKTSYGVRALAGAELELNNGLIDTQGNYSAGLSAGSATVIARNLSVRTSGDDNAMGVVADTGSTITLYGGSVTTSGNGSPVQSNLTFPHALASRNQGAQLNAYGTSVQTLGSQAYGAAVDDGGSMLLEGLTVKTAGQYSTGLYAGIGTLKPGQVSLTARNLSVETLGQQAAGALVSRQYQTPTATLDLIDSTLTTRGQLSHGLQAESGAQLSASNSAVSTHGDSALGVLANNQASVQLDQVGVNTHGDLAHALVAKNGGVLDVTHSTINADGGQAAALYSQGTDVLKGQANVDNSVLHNREGATVAVAGVADIKLSDSIVGGSGRWLNVDRALASDGSQVPDMGTGLWQGVGRSLASAGNANIDVAGSVLNGSARTAGDSHSTVNLRDTSLWNLTGESNLGTLRNESSLIDFSAPLGGQFKNLTVNDYHGANGTFALNTYLYTDGSPSDKLVVDGGKADGNSNLLIKNAGAPGP
;
A
#
# COMPACT_ATOMS: atom_id res chain seq x y z
N MET A 1 50.41 -34.20 75.58
CA MET A 1 50.44 -34.03 77.05
C MET A 1 49.24 -34.80 77.60
N ARG A 2 49.47 -35.77 78.50
CA ARG A 2 48.49 -36.79 78.95
C ARG A 2 47.55 -36.28 80.06
N ALA A 3 46.47 -37.07 80.27
CA ALA A 3 45.73 -37.36 81.51
C ALA A 3 44.36 -36.65 81.65
N SER A 4 43.28 -37.23 82.20
CA SER A 4 42.89 -38.60 82.62
C SER A 4 41.47 -38.51 83.23
N ASP A 5 40.72 -39.63 83.18
CA ASP A 5 39.64 -40.08 84.09
C ASP A 5 38.31 -39.30 84.25
N GLN A 6 37.18 -39.98 84.00
CA GLN A 6 36.29 -40.59 85.01
C GLN A 6 34.96 -41.05 84.35
N SER A 7 34.71 -42.35 84.34
CA SER A 7 33.37 -43.00 84.32
C SER A 7 32.64 -42.67 85.66
N PRO A 8 31.31 -42.89 85.90
CA PRO A 8 30.69 -44.23 85.78
C PRO A 8 29.13 -44.32 85.69
N LEU A 9 28.65 -45.58 85.75
CA LEU A 9 27.33 -46.07 86.18
C LEU A 9 26.21 -46.22 85.14
N VAL A 10 26.21 -47.43 84.57
CA VAL A 10 25.11 -48.12 83.90
C VAL A 10 24.02 -48.50 84.92
N PHE A 11 22.79 -48.07 84.67
CA PHE A 11 21.57 -48.78 85.08
C PHE A 11 20.72 -49.01 83.83
N THR A 12 20.34 -50.27 83.62
CA THR A 12 19.54 -50.78 82.50
C THR A 12 18.07 -50.35 82.65
N ARG A 13 17.54 -49.63 81.64
CA ARG A 13 16.11 -49.62 81.32
C ARG A 13 15.91 -50.32 79.98
N GLN A 14 15.04 -51.32 79.99
CA GLN A 14 14.54 -52.06 78.84
C GLN A 14 14.21 -51.12 77.67
N LEU A 15 14.94 -51.26 76.57
CA LEU A 15 14.46 -50.86 75.26
C LEU A 15 13.54 -51.99 74.80
N LEU A 16 12.21 -51.76 74.87
CA LEU A 16 11.24 -52.56 74.14
C LEU A 16 11.63 -52.51 72.66
N GLY A 17 11.99 -53.66 72.10
CA GLY A 17 12.28 -53.80 70.68
C GLY A 17 11.08 -53.33 69.85
N ALA A 18 11.37 -52.58 68.78
CA ALA A 18 10.36 -52.22 67.79
C ALA A 18 9.61 -53.49 67.34
N PRO A 19 8.27 -53.45 67.23
CA PRO A 19 7.49 -54.59 66.74
C PRO A 19 7.96 -55.00 65.35
N ALA A 20 7.90 -56.29 65.03
CA ALA A 20 8.14 -56.76 63.67
C ALA A 20 7.13 -56.09 62.71
N PRO A 21 7.54 -55.73 61.47
CA PRO A 21 6.65 -55.09 60.51
C PRO A 21 5.40 -55.96 60.27
N LEU A 22 4.23 -55.34 60.38
CA LEU A 22 2.93 -56.00 60.25
C LEU A 22 2.66 -56.32 58.77
N VAL A 23 2.67 -57.60 58.40
CA VAL A 23 2.33 -58.07 57.04
C VAL A 23 0.92 -58.67 57.04
N ILE A 24 -0.02 -58.07 56.32
CA ILE A 24 -1.42 -58.48 56.21
C ILE A 24 -1.71 -58.92 54.79
N THR A 25 -2.19 -60.15 54.58
CA THR A 25 -2.63 -60.61 53.26
C THR A 25 -4.17 -60.63 53.22
N SER A 26 -4.76 -59.73 52.43
CA SER A 26 -6.22 -59.64 52.24
C SER A 26 -6.65 -60.60 51.13
N ALA A 27 -7.25 -61.72 51.53
CA ALA A 27 -7.74 -62.74 50.60
C ALA A 27 -9.24 -62.61 50.26
N ASN A 28 -10.05 -61.86 51.04
CA ASN A 28 -11.52 -61.79 50.86
C ASN A 28 -12.20 -60.49 51.41
N GLY A 29 -11.55 -59.33 51.40
CA GLY A 29 -12.26 -58.09 51.78
C GLY A 29 -11.39 -56.86 51.96
N ILE A 30 -10.91 -56.61 53.18
CA ILE A 30 -10.19 -55.39 53.57
C ILE A 30 -8.95 -55.78 54.40
N GLY A 31 -7.80 -55.18 54.13
CA GLY A 31 -6.57 -55.39 54.90
C GLY A 31 -6.60 -54.69 56.26
N ILE A 32 -6.59 -53.35 56.25
CA ILE A 32 -6.66 -52.49 57.43
C ILE A 32 -7.98 -51.70 57.38
N ALA A 33 -8.78 -51.74 58.45
CA ALA A 33 -10.03 -50.98 58.56
C ALA A 33 -10.22 -50.26 59.91
N ASN A 34 -9.32 -50.51 60.87
CA ASN A 34 -9.44 -49.97 62.22
C ASN A 34 -8.78 -48.59 62.30
N ALA A 35 -9.41 -47.67 63.04
CA ALA A 35 -8.85 -46.35 63.30
C ALA A 35 -7.51 -46.42 64.05
N GLY A 36 -6.65 -45.41 63.86
CA GLY A 36 -5.33 -45.30 64.51
C GLY A 36 -4.15 -45.34 63.54
N ALA A 37 -2.94 -45.36 64.09
CA ALA A 37 -1.69 -45.40 63.33
C ALA A 37 -1.29 -46.83 62.98
N HIS A 38 -0.95 -47.07 61.71
CA HIS A 38 -0.52 -48.35 61.15
C HIS A 38 0.77 -48.15 60.35
N ASP A 39 1.73 -47.48 60.97
CA ASP A 39 2.99 -47.11 60.34
C ASP A 39 3.81 -48.37 59.98
N ASP A 40 4.56 -48.29 58.88
CA ASP A 40 5.44 -49.36 58.35
C ASP A 40 4.71 -50.69 58.02
N ALA A 41 3.37 -50.72 58.05
CA ALA A 41 2.59 -51.91 57.74
C ALA A 41 2.60 -52.23 56.24
N THR A 42 2.65 -53.52 55.91
CA THR A 42 2.58 -54.04 54.54
C THR A 42 1.27 -54.79 54.31
N VAL A 43 0.48 -54.38 53.33
CA VAL A 43 -0.78 -55.04 52.95
C VAL A 43 -0.66 -55.64 51.56
N ASN A 44 -0.88 -56.96 51.44
CA ASN A 44 -0.84 -57.70 50.17
C ASN A 44 -2.26 -58.04 49.71
N LEU A 45 -2.62 -57.63 48.49
CA LEU A 45 -3.92 -57.85 47.87
C LEU A 45 -3.86 -59.06 46.93
N SER A 46 -4.46 -60.18 47.30
CA SER A 46 -4.39 -61.43 46.51
C SER A 46 -5.67 -61.81 45.77
N ALA A 47 -6.79 -61.10 46.01
CA ALA A 47 -8.11 -61.39 45.47
C ALA A 47 -8.79 -60.15 44.85
N THR A 48 -9.84 -60.39 44.06
CA THR A 48 -10.62 -59.33 43.39
C THR A 48 -11.35 -58.46 44.39
N ARG A 49 -11.60 -57.18 44.06
CA ARG A 49 -12.38 -56.25 44.89
C ARG A 49 -11.85 -56.05 46.31
N THR A 50 -10.57 -56.32 46.53
CA THR A 50 -9.94 -56.16 47.84
C THR A 50 -9.52 -54.72 48.07
N ILE A 51 -9.67 -54.27 49.31
CA ILE A 51 -9.24 -52.96 49.78
C ILE A 51 -8.00 -53.14 50.67
N GLY A 52 -6.93 -52.37 50.44
CA GLY A 52 -5.74 -52.39 51.28
C GLY A 52 -5.99 -51.75 52.63
N VAL A 53 -6.26 -50.44 52.61
CA VAL A 53 -6.55 -49.64 53.80
C VAL A 53 -7.88 -48.91 53.60
N LEU A 54 -8.78 -49.02 54.57
CA LEU A 54 -10.11 -48.41 54.57
C LEU A 54 -10.26 -47.47 55.77
N ALA A 55 -10.54 -46.19 55.51
CA ALA A 55 -11.10 -45.26 56.49
C ALA A 55 -12.58 -45.03 56.16
N GLN A 56 -13.48 -45.20 57.13
CA GLN A 56 -14.92 -45.07 56.91
C GLN A 56 -15.66 -44.54 58.15
N ALA A 57 -16.87 -44.00 57.95
CA ALA A 57 -17.74 -43.52 59.04
C ALA A 57 -17.04 -42.53 59.98
N ALA A 58 -16.39 -41.52 59.42
CA ALA A 58 -15.59 -40.50 60.13
C ALA A 58 -14.38 -41.04 60.94
N SER A 59 -13.93 -42.27 60.70
CA SER A 59 -12.68 -42.78 61.30
C SER A 59 -11.43 -42.14 60.69
N SER A 60 -10.34 -42.06 61.47
CA SER A 60 -9.03 -41.58 61.01
C SER A 60 -8.01 -42.73 61.03
N VAL A 61 -7.31 -42.94 59.91
CA VAL A 61 -6.30 -43.99 59.72
C VAL A 61 -4.98 -43.36 59.29
N GLY A 62 -3.94 -43.52 60.10
CA GLY A 62 -2.56 -43.15 59.77
C GLY A 62 -1.81 -44.34 59.16
N PHE A 63 -1.01 -44.10 58.12
CA PHE A 63 -0.31 -45.16 57.37
C PHE A 63 1.09 -44.69 56.95
N GLU A 64 1.88 -44.14 57.86
CA GLU A 64 3.21 -43.59 57.54
C GLU A 64 4.17 -44.69 57.05
N ARG A 65 4.89 -44.47 55.95
CA ARG A 65 5.81 -45.44 55.30
C ARG A 65 5.19 -46.81 55.00
N GLY A 66 3.86 -46.90 55.01
CA GLY A 66 3.15 -48.15 54.74
C GLY A 66 3.26 -48.58 53.28
N THR A 67 3.14 -49.89 53.04
CA THR A 67 3.20 -50.47 51.69
C THR A 67 1.93 -51.25 51.37
N VAL A 68 1.36 -51.05 50.19
CA VAL A 68 0.27 -51.90 49.66
C VAL A 68 0.72 -52.52 48.34
N ASN A 69 0.79 -53.85 48.27
CA ASN A 69 1.17 -54.59 47.07
C ASN A 69 -0.03 -55.36 46.49
N SER A 70 -0.08 -55.52 45.17
CA SER A 70 -0.87 -56.59 44.55
C SER A 70 -0.03 -57.87 44.44
N THR A 71 -0.47 -58.94 45.10
CA THR A 71 0.11 -60.27 44.99
C THR A 71 -0.80 -61.23 44.21
N ALA A 72 -1.79 -60.68 43.48
CA ALA A 72 -2.67 -61.45 42.62
C ALA A 72 -1.89 -62.13 41.49
N LEU A 73 -2.08 -63.44 41.33
CA LEU A 73 -1.40 -64.25 40.30
C LEU A 73 -2.19 -64.36 38.99
N THR A 74 -3.46 -63.93 38.99
CA THR A 74 -4.39 -64.07 37.85
C THR A 74 -5.11 -62.75 37.56
N ALA A 75 -5.55 -62.57 36.31
CA ALA A 75 -6.30 -61.38 35.88
C ALA A 75 -7.60 -61.18 36.66
N VAL A 76 -8.31 -62.29 36.95
CA VAL A 76 -9.54 -62.29 37.74
C VAL A 76 -9.26 -61.75 39.14
N ASN A 77 -8.19 -62.18 39.78
CA ASN A 77 -7.86 -61.77 41.15
C ASN A 77 -7.34 -60.33 41.24
N ALA A 78 -6.70 -59.82 40.18
CA ALA A 78 -6.22 -58.44 40.14
C ALA A 78 -7.35 -57.41 39.88
N HIS A 79 -8.53 -57.87 39.49
CA HIS A 79 -9.64 -57.00 39.09
C HIS A 79 -10.22 -56.19 40.26
N GLU A 80 -10.45 -54.88 40.06
CA GLU A 80 -11.11 -53.97 41.01
C GLU A 80 -10.41 -53.85 42.39
N GLN A 81 -9.10 -54.06 42.46
CA GLN A 81 -8.35 -53.84 43.71
C GLN A 81 -8.20 -52.34 44.01
N THR A 82 -8.40 -51.94 45.27
CA THR A 82 -8.20 -50.57 45.75
C THR A 82 -7.15 -50.54 46.84
N ALA A 83 -6.06 -49.79 46.70
CA ALA A 83 -5.02 -49.80 47.74
C ALA A 83 -5.44 -48.98 48.97
N LEU A 84 -5.80 -47.71 48.80
CA LEU A 84 -6.25 -46.83 49.89
C LEU A 84 -7.65 -46.29 49.57
N LEU A 85 -8.60 -46.43 50.49
CA LEU A 85 -9.97 -45.94 50.35
C LEU A 85 -10.39 -45.16 51.60
N ALA A 86 -10.79 -43.91 51.43
CA ALA A 86 -11.53 -43.14 52.41
C ALA A 86 -12.96 -42.91 51.93
N ARG A 87 -13.96 -43.27 52.73
CA ARG A 87 -15.37 -43.05 52.39
C ARG A 87 -16.22 -42.59 53.57
N ASP A 88 -17.42 -42.08 53.30
CA ASP A 88 -18.42 -41.73 54.33
C ASP A 88 -17.83 -40.85 55.46
N GLY A 89 -17.08 -39.81 55.08
CA GLY A 89 -16.40 -38.89 56.00
C GLY A 89 -15.08 -39.39 56.62
N GLY A 90 -14.63 -40.61 56.32
CA GLY A 90 -13.36 -41.15 56.82
C GLY A 90 -12.14 -40.36 56.35
N GLN A 91 -11.05 -40.40 57.13
CA GLN A 91 -9.79 -39.70 56.87
C GLN A 91 -8.61 -40.67 56.83
N LEU A 92 -7.77 -40.57 55.80
CA LEU A 92 -6.55 -41.36 55.66
C LEU A 92 -5.35 -40.43 55.46
N SER A 93 -4.28 -40.62 56.23
CA SER A 93 -3.06 -39.82 56.09
C SER A 93 -1.79 -40.67 56.11
N GLY A 94 -0.77 -40.26 55.35
CA GLY A 94 0.54 -40.92 55.38
C GLY A 94 1.64 -40.18 54.60
N THR A 95 2.88 -40.28 55.07
CA THR A 95 4.09 -39.82 54.39
C THR A 95 4.92 -41.02 53.94
N GLY A 96 5.45 -41.01 52.72
CA GLY A 96 6.31 -42.09 52.20
C GLY A 96 5.56 -43.40 51.91
N VAL A 97 4.25 -43.34 51.62
CA VAL A 97 3.44 -44.52 51.32
C VAL A 97 3.82 -45.11 49.97
N SER A 98 3.97 -46.44 49.89
CA SER A 98 4.25 -47.15 48.64
C SER A 98 3.07 -48.02 48.22
N VAL A 99 2.42 -47.68 47.12
CA VAL A 99 1.37 -48.49 46.48
C VAL A 99 1.95 -49.12 45.21
N ASN A 100 2.01 -50.44 45.17
CA ASN A 100 2.53 -51.22 44.05
C ASN A 100 1.47 -52.23 43.57
N LEU A 101 0.51 -51.76 42.79
CA LEU A 101 -0.53 -52.57 42.15
C LEU A 101 -0.07 -52.99 40.74
N VAL A 102 1.05 -53.73 40.67
CA VAL A 102 1.58 -54.33 39.44
C VAL A 102 1.61 -55.86 39.60
N PRO A 103 0.45 -56.54 39.54
CA PRO A 103 0.36 -57.98 39.76
C PRO A 103 1.21 -58.76 38.75
N LYS A 104 1.87 -59.81 39.22
CA LYS A 104 2.74 -60.68 38.43
C LYS A 104 2.26 -62.13 38.54
N ALA A 105 2.24 -62.83 37.40
CA ALA A 105 2.02 -64.26 37.37
C ALA A 105 3.21 -64.99 38.02
N ALA A 106 3.04 -66.28 38.32
CA ALA A 106 4.10 -67.08 38.97
C ALA A 106 5.44 -67.10 38.19
N ASN A 107 5.40 -66.86 36.88
CA ASN A 107 6.57 -66.76 36.01
C ASN A 107 7.20 -65.35 35.96
N GLY A 108 6.71 -64.40 36.77
CA GLY A 108 7.20 -63.02 36.83
C GLY A 108 6.63 -62.06 35.77
N ALA A 109 5.81 -62.54 34.82
CA ALA A 109 5.18 -61.69 33.82
C ALA A 109 4.05 -60.84 34.43
N ILE A 110 3.89 -59.59 33.97
CA ILE A 110 2.82 -58.70 34.42
C ILE A 110 1.46 -59.27 33.99
N VAL A 111 0.50 -59.30 34.91
CA VAL A 111 -0.87 -59.77 34.68
C VAL A 111 -1.72 -58.67 34.06
N THR A 112 -2.63 -59.05 33.16
CA THR A 112 -3.69 -58.14 32.67
C THR A 112 -4.64 -57.80 33.80
N ALA A 113 -4.51 -56.58 34.34
CA ALA A 113 -5.31 -56.09 35.46
C ALA A 113 -6.12 -54.87 35.03
N ASN A 114 -7.40 -54.87 35.40
CA ASN A 114 -8.37 -53.85 35.02
C ASN A 114 -9.03 -53.24 36.25
N ASN A 115 -9.46 -51.98 36.13
CA ASN A 115 -10.25 -51.25 37.12
C ASN A 115 -9.59 -51.14 38.51
N MET A 116 -8.26 -51.20 38.60
CA MET A 116 -7.57 -51.01 39.87
C MET A 116 -7.50 -49.53 40.24
N THR A 117 -7.60 -49.23 41.53
CA THR A 117 -7.51 -47.87 42.08
C THR A 117 -6.39 -47.77 43.09
N GLY A 118 -5.51 -46.79 42.94
CA GLY A 118 -4.43 -46.56 43.91
C GLY A 118 -5.00 -45.96 45.18
N VAL A 119 -5.59 -44.78 45.05
CA VAL A 119 -6.14 -44.01 46.16
C VAL A 119 -7.52 -43.51 45.78
N SER A 120 -8.50 -43.70 46.65
CA SER A 120 -9.85 -43.26 46.43
C SER A 120 -10.43 -42.52 47.64
N ALA A 121 -11.11 -41.41 47.39
CA ALA A 121 -11.92 -40.65 48.32
C ALA A 121 -13.36 -40.59 47.79
N GLN A 122 -14.33 -41.08 48.56
CA GLN A 122 -15.73 -41.21 48.13
C GLN A 122 -16.69 -40.68 49.21
N ALA A 123 -17.87 -40.17 48.82
CA ALA A 123 -18.92 -39.77 49.74
C ALA A 123 -18.45 -38.94 50.96
N GLY A 124 -17.61 -37.91 50.73
CA GLY A 124 -17.08 -37.06 51.80
C GLY A 124 -15.77 -37.52 52.45
N GLY A 125 -15.20 -38.63 51.99
CA GLY A 125 -13.91 -39.15 52.46
C GLY A 125 -12.73 -38.22 52.12
N GLN A 126 -11.67 -38.26 52.93
CA GLN A 126 -10.49 -37.42 52.76
C GLN A 126 -9.20 -38.24 52.82
N VAL A 127 -8.29 -38.03 51.88
CA VAL A 127 -6.97 -38.65 51.86
C VAL A 127 -5.88 -37.57 51.77
N SER A 128 -4.87 -37.63 52.63
CA SER A 128 -3.71 -36.72 52.62
C SER A 128 -2.41 -37.50 52.57
N LEU A 129 -1.72 -37.48 51.43
CA LEU A 129 -0.45 -38.18 51.23
C LEU A 129 0.69 -37.21 50.96
N ARG A 130 1.85 -37.50 51.54
CA ARG A 130 3.11 -36.80 51.27
C ARG A 130 4.20 -37.75 50.79
N ASP A 131 5.01 -37.32 49.82
CA ASP A 131 6.18 -38.05 49.31
C ASP A 131 5.91 -39.54 49.00
N SER A 132 4.71 -39.84 48.51
CA SER A 132 4.22 -41.21 48.33
C SER A 132 4.37 -41.66 46.87
N ALA A 133 4.59 -42.95 46.66
CA ALA A 133 4.76 -43.54 45.33
C ALA A 133 3.59 -44.49 45.03
N ILE A 134 2.83 -44.18 43.99
CA ILE A 134 1.66 -44.95 43.57
C ILE A 134 1.92 -45.48 42.16
N THR A 135 2.09 -46.79 42.03
CA THR A 135 2.29 -47.46 40.74
C THR A 135 1.18 -48.48 40.52
N LEU A 136 0.48 -48.34 39.39
CA LEU A 136 -0.51 -49.30 38.91
C LEU A 136 -0.11 -49.82 37.55
N GLY A 137 -0.27 -51.13 37.33
CA GLY A 137 0.08 -51.75 36.06
C GLY A 137 -0.80 -52.95 35.74
N GLY A 138 -1.18 -53.10 34.48
CA GLY A 138 -1.93 -54.26 33.99
C GLY A 138 -1.36 -54.79 32.68
N GLY A 139 -0.07 -54.51 32.42
CA GLY A 139 0.53 -54.71 31.11
C GLY A 139 -0.11 -53.85 30.01
N VAL A 140 0.31 -54.06 28.76
CA VAL A 140 -0.18 -53.29 27.59
C VAL A 140 -1.67 -53.50 27.28
N ASN A 141 -2.33 -54.46 27.93
CA ASN A 141 -3.74 -54.82 27.70
C ASN A 141 -4.65 -54.57 28.89
N GLY A 142 -4.12 -54.19 30.05
CA GLY A 142 -4.94 -53.77 31.19
C GLY A 142 -5.77 -52.53 30.83
N LEU A 143 -6.93 -52.37 31.45
CA LEU A 143 -7.90 -51.31 31.14
C LEU A 143 -8.29 -50.53 32.40
N ASN A 144 -8.43 -49.20 32.27
CA ASN A 144 -9.10 -48.33 33.24
C ASN A 144 -8.54 -48.39 34.67
N ASN A 145 -7.21 -48.49 34.84
CA ASN A 145 -6.61 -48.30 36.17
C ASN A 145 -6.49 -46.81 36.48
N GLN A 146 -6.77 -46.44 37.74
CA GLN A 146 -6.84 -45.05 38.17
C GLN A 146 -5.92 -44.81 39.37
N GLY A 147 -5.11 -43.75 39.31
CA GLY A 147 -4.15 -43.42 40.37
C GLY A 147 -4.83 -42.86 41.60
N LEU A 148 -5.31 -41.62 41.49
CA LEU A 148 -6.04 -40.87 42.51
C LEU A 148 -7.48 -40.62 42.04
N VAL A 149 -8.46 -40.91 42.88
CA VAL A 149 -9.89 -40.84 42.49
C VAL A 149 -10.72 -40.19 43.60
N ALA A 150 -11.16 -38.95 43.39
CA ALA A 150 -12.08 -38.25 44.29
C ALA A 150 -13.48 -38.16 43.66
N VAL A 151 -14.48 -38.79 44.29
CA VAL A 151 -15.85 -38.89 43.73
C VAL A 151 -16.89 -38.41 44.74
N GLY A 152 -17.77 -37.52 44.31
CA GLY A 152 -18.87 -37.02 45.13
C GLY A 152 -18.53 -35.78 45.94
N ALA A 153 -19.56 -35.00 46.29
CA ALA A 153 -19.42 -33.80 47.10
C ALA A 153 -18.71 -34.07 48.43
N GLY A 154 -17.75 -33.20 48.77
CA GLY A 154 -16.97 -33.28 50.01
C GLY A 154 -15.80 -34.27 49.98
N SER A 155 -15.68 -35.10 48.94
CA SER A 155 -14.55 -36.01 48.79
C SER A 155 -13.27 -35.27 48.38
N ARG A 156 -12.17 -35.51 49.09
CA ARG A 156 -10.91 -34.78 48.88
C ARG A 156 -9.68 -35.68 48.89
N ILE A 157 -8.75 -35.42 47.97
CA ILE A 157 -7.39 -35.99 48.01
C ILE A 157 -6.38 -34.85 47.98
N ASP A 158 -5.51 -34.75 48.97
CA ASP A 158 -4.31 -33.91 48.94
C ASP A 158 -3.08 -34.82 48.74
N PHE A 159 -2.32 -34.61 47.67
CA PHE A 159 -1.14 -35.41 47.34
C PHE A 159 0.04 -34.48 47.03
N LEU A 160 1.01 -34.42 47.94
CA LEU A 160 2.10 -33.44 47.91
C LEU A 160 3.45 -34.15 47.88
N GLY A 161 4.23 -33.94 46.82
CA GLY A 161 5.45 -34.69 46.55
C GLY A 161 5.16 -36.10 46.00
N GLY A 162 6.21 -36.84 45.64
CA GLY A 162 6.10 -38.24 45.19
C GLY A 162 5.66 -38.44 43.73
N SER A 163 5.15 -39.64 43.42
CA SER A 163 4.84 -40.06 42.05
C SER A 163 3.56 -40.89 41.92
N VAL A 164 2.85 -40.71 40.80
CA VAL A 164 1.70 -41.53 40.37
C VAL A 164 1.97 -42.04 38.96
N SER A 165 2.04 -43.35 38.78
CA SER A 165 2.32 -44.00 37.49
C SER A 165 1.24 -45.03 37.16
N THR A 166 0.57 -44.88 36.02
CA THR A 166 -0.42 -45.85 35.53
C THR A 166 0.00 -46.44 34.18
N GLN A 167 0.15 -47.76 34.15
CA GLN A 167 0.62 -48.54 33.00
C GLN A 167 -0.50 -49.47 32.50
N SER A 168 -1.59 -48.88 32.01
CA SER A 168 -2.73 -49.58 31.42
C SER A 168 -3.49 -48.68 30.46
N LYS A 169 -4.21 -49.27 29.50
CA LYS A 169 -5.01 -48.52 28.54
C LYS A 169 -6.18 -47.79 29.20
N GLY A 170 -6.50 -46.60 28.70
CA GLY A 170 -7.59 -45.77 29.25
C GLY A 170 -7.39 -45.41 30.73
N SER A 171 -6.16 -45.24 31.18
CA SER A 171 -5.83 -44.98 32.59
C SER A 171 -5.81 -43.50 32.93
N ILE A 172 -6.18 -43.17 34.17
CA ILE A 172 -6.19 -41.77 34.64
C ILE A 172 -5.28 -41.65 35.86
N ALA A 173 -4.31 -40.73 35.84
CA ALA A 173 -3.43 -40.56 37.01
C ALA A 173 -4.17 -39.84 38.16
N ALA A 174 -4.96 -38.80 37.87
CA ALA A 174 -5.83 -38.14 38.84
C ALA A 174 -7.21 -37.84 38.24
N LEU A 175 -8.27 -38.34 38.89
CA LEU A 175 -9.67 -38.18 38.50
C LEU A 175 -10.47 -37.50 39.62
N ALA A 176 -11.00 -36.31 39.34
CA ALA A 176 -12.01 -35.65 40.16
C ALA A 176 -13.37 -35.75 39.46
N GLN A 177 -14.37 -36.30 40.14
CA GLN A 177 -15.68 -36.56 39.54
C GLN A 177 -16.85 -36.23 40.47
N ASP A 178 -17.97 -35.78 39.90
CA ASP A 178 -19.23 -35.50 40.59
C ASP A 178 -19.08 -34.64 41.88
N GLY A 179 -18.26 -33.58 41.82
CA GLY A 179 -18.01 -32.66 42.95
C GLY A 179 -16.79 -33.03 43.81
N GLY A 180 -16.02 -34.06 43.43
CA GLY A 180 -14.77 -34.44 44.09
C GLY A 180 -13.64 -33.43 43.86
N LYS A 181 -12.69 -33.35 44.79
CA LYS A 181 -11.58 -32.39 44.74
C LYS A 181 -10.21 -33.05 44.94
N ILE A 182 -9.24 -32.70 44.11
CA ILE A 182 -7.85 -33.16 44.23
C ILE A 182 -6.90 -31.96 44.28
N THR A 183 -6.00 -31.95 45.26
CA THR A 183 -4.87 -31.01 45.36
C THR A 183 -3.56 -31.75 45.08
N LEU A 184 -2.74 -31.24 44.16
CA LEU A 184 -1.43 -31.78 43.83
C LEU A 184 -0.34 -30.72 44.05
N GLY A 185 0.87 -31.10 44.49
CA GLY A 185 1.99 -30.17 44.37
C GLY A 185 3.31 -30.60 44.99
N GLN A 186 4.21 -29.65 45.24
CA GLN A 186 5.55 -29.90 45.81
C GLN A 186 6.39 -30.89 44.97
N GLY A 187 6.37 -30.78 43.65
CA GLY A 187 7.17 -31.62 42.75
C GLY A 187 6.55 -32.97 42.40
N SER A 188 5.25 -33.19 42.67
CA SER A 188 4.58 -34.44 42.30
C SER A 188 4.70 -34.74 40.80
N THR A 189 4.99 -36.00 40.48
CA THR A 189 5.13 -36.49 39.10
C THR A 189 3.99 -37.44 38.75
N LEU A 190 3.30 -37.21 37.64
CA LEU A 190 2.18 -38.02 37.18
C LEU A 190 2.50 -38.57 35.79
N THR A 191 2.40 -39.87 35.60
CA THR A 191 2.67 -40.52 34.32
C THR A 191 1.57 -41.51 33.95
N THR A 192 1.01 -41.37 32.74
CA THR A 192 0.13 -42.39 32.15
C THR A 192 0.75 -42.90 30.86
N SER A 193 0.94 -44.22 30.74
CA SER A 193 1.73 -44.80 29.63
C SER A 193 0.97 -45.81 28.77
N GLY A 194 -0.32 -46.06 29.03
CA GLY A 194 -1.13 -46.98 28.23
C GLY A 194 -1.84 -46.30 27.07
N ALA A 195 -1.95 -46.99 25.93
CA ALA A 195 -2.74 -46.55 24.78
C ALA A 195 -4.23 -46.34 25.13
N ASN A 196 -5.04 -45.75 24.24
CA ASN A 196 -6.48 -45.69 24.49
C ASN A 196 -7.15 -47.07 24.60
N SER A 197 -8.16 -47.14 25.46
CA SER A 197 -9.15 -48.21 25.48
C SER A 197 -10.23 -47.90 24.43
N PRO A 198 -10.99 -48.89 23.91
CA PRO A 198 -12.13 -48.62 23.03
C PRO A 198 -13.19 -47.67 23.61
N THR A 199 -13.24 -47.52 24.94
CA THR A 199 -14.27 -46.74 25.64
C THR A 199 -13.74 -45.60 26.51
N THR A 200 -12.44 -45.55 26.82
CA THR A 200 -11.85 -44.53 27.71
C THR A 200 -10.47 -44.08 27.28
N GLY A 201 -10.24 -42.76 27.36
CA GLY A 201 -8.97 -42.12 27.07
C GLY A 201 -7.96 -42.24 28.23
N SER A 202 -6.66 -42.37 27.96
CA SER A 202 -5.64 -42.26 29.01
C SER A 202 -5.36 -40.79 29.33
N HIS A 203 -5.52 -40.33 30.58
CA HIS A 203 -5.37 -38.91 30.92
C HIS A 203 -4.47 -38.69 32.13
N GLY A 204 -3.71 -37.59 32.14
CA GLY A 204 -2.94 -37.19 33.32
C GLY A 204 -3.89 -36.73 34.42
N LEU A 205 -4.48 -35.57 34.20
CA LEU A 205 -5.49 -34.95 35.06
C LEU A 205 -6.83 -34.96 34.34
N LYS A 206 -7.88 -35.50 34.96
CA LYS A 206 -9.25 -35.44 34.46
C LYS A 206 -10.19 -34.93 35.54
N ALA A 207 -10.93 -33.86 35.24
CA ALA A 207 -12.02 -33.38 36.07
C ALA A 207 -13.33 -33.47 35.27
N ASP A 208 -14.38 -34.07 35.85
CA ASP A 208 -15.63 -34.40 35.16
C ASP A 208 -16.84 -34.11 36.05
N GLY A 209 -17.78 -33.32 35.53
CA GLY A 209 -19.01 -32.93 36.22
C GLY A 209 -18.90 -31.61 36.99
N ALA A 210 -20.05 -31.03 37.31
CA ALA A 210 -20.14 -29.78 38.05
C ALA A 210 -19.44 -29.89 39.40
N ASP A 211 -18.80 -28.80 39.83
CA ASP A 211 -18.05 -28.66 41.09
C ASP A 211 -16.82 -29.58 41.26
N SER A 212 -16.54 -30.48 40.31
CA SER A 212 -15.32 -31.29 40.28
C SER A 212 -14.11 -30.40 40.03
N GLN A 213 -13.09 -30.50 40.89
CA GLN A 213 -11.93 -29.62 40.84
C GLN A 213 -10.60 -30.35 41.02
N ILE A 214 -9.62 -30.00 40.19
CA ILE A 214 -8.20 -30.31 40.43
C ILE A 214 -7.43 -29.01 40.58
N SER A 215 -6.68 -28.84 41.67
CA SER A 215 -5.76 -27.73 41.87
C SER A 215 -4.33 -28.28 41.98
N ALA A 216 -3.42 -27.85 41.12
CA ALA A 216 -2.06 -28.37 41.10
C ALA A 216 -1.01 -27.25 41.00
N SER A 217 0.04 -27.32 41.82
CA SER A 217 1.17 -26.38 41.75
C SER A 217 2.52 -27.11 41.76
N GLN A 218 3.46 -26.73 40.90
CA GLN A 218 4.79 -27.34 40.80
C GLN A 218 4.74 -28.86 40.53
N ILE A 219 4.05 -29.26 39.45
CA ILE A 219 3.89 -30.67 39.07
C ILE A 219 4.46 -30.97 37.69
N SER A 220 4.76 -32.24 37.42
CA SER A 220 5.08 -32.73 36.08
C SER A 220 4.10 -33.82 35.67
N VAL A 221 3.45 -33.68 34.51
CA VAL A 221 2.52 -34.65 33.94
C VAL A 221 3.04 -35.10 32.59
N THR A 222 3.22 -36.41 32.43
CA THR A 222 3.58 -37.02 31.15
C THR A 222 2.52 -38.04 30.74
N THR A 223 1.92 -37.86 29.58
CA THR A 223 0.95 -38.81 29.03
C THR A 223 1.48 -39.43 27.74
N LYS A 224 1.20 -40.71 27.53
CA LYS A 224 1.52 -41.42 26.28
C LYS A 224 0.32 -42.26 25.85
N GLY A 225 0.00 -42.19 24.56
CA GLY A 225 -1.09 -42.95 23.95
C GLY A 225 -1.97 -42.07 23.07
N THR A 226 -2.67 -42.65 22.11
CA THR A 226 -3.61 -41.92 21.26
C THR A 226 -4.70 -41.24 22.12
N GLN A 227 -5.09 -40.00 21.82
CA GLN A 227 -6.02 -39.13 22.58
C GLN A 227 -5.64 -38.87 24.05
N ALA A 228 -4.38 -39.10 24.42
CA ALA A 228 -3.97 -39.01 25.81
C ALA A 228 -3.67 -37.57 26.26
N ASN A 229 -4.69 -36.90 26.82
CA ASN A 229 -4.56 -35.51 27.27
C ASN A 229 -3.82 -35.37 28.60
N ALA A 230 -2.97 -34.35 28.73
CA ALA A 230 -2.29 -34.07 29.99
C ALA A 230 -3.26 -33.51 31.05
N ALA A 231 -4.12 -32.56 30.67
CA ALA A 231 -5.23 -32.07 31.49
C ALA A 231 -6.54 -31.99 30.68
N ARG A 232 -7.62 -32.57 31.22
CA ARG A 232 -8.95 -32.59 30.61
C ARG A 232 -10.03 -32.18 31.61
N ALA A 233 -10.74 -31.10 31.33
CA ALA A 233 -11.90 -30.64 32.10
C ALA A 233 -13.17 -30.76 31.26
N GLU A 234 -14.21 -31.40 31.80
CA GLU A 234 -15.47 -31.59 31.08
C GLU A 234 -16.72 -31.48 31.96
N ASN A 235 -17.85 -31.24 31.31
CA ASN A 235 -19.18 -31.18 31.94
C ASN A 235 -19.28 -30.17 33.12
N GLY A 236 -18.63 -29.01 33.01
CA GLY A 236 -18.66 -27.95 34.03
C GLY A 236 -17.56 -28.04 35.09
N ALA A 237 -16.60 -28.95 34.92
CA ALA A 237 -15.48 -29.13 35.85
C ALA A 237 -14.38 -28.06 35.70
N ARG A 238 -13.51 -27.96 36.71
CA ARG A 238 -12.41 -26.99 36.76
C ARG A 238 -11.05 -27.62 37.06
N ILE A 239 -10.01 -27.21 36.33
CA ILE A 239 -8.61 -27.54 36.64
C ILE A 239 -7.81 -26.24 36.75
N ASP A 240 -7.14 -26.02 37.88
CA ASP A 240 -6.27 -24.87 38.11
C ASP A 240 -4.82 -25.34 38.27
N LEU A 241 -3.94 -24.84 37.40
CA LEU A 241 -2.53 -25.24 37.34
C LEU A 241 -1.60 -24.04 37.54
N ASP A 242 -0.54 -24.24 38.31
CA ASP A 242 0.52 -23.28 38.52
C ASP A 242 1.88 -23.97 38.46
N ALA A 243 2.86 -23.38 37.77
CA ALA A 243 4.20 -23.96 37.63
C ALA A 243 4.20 -25.43 37.18
N ALA A 244 3.29 -25.81 36.28
CA ALA A 244 3.11 -27.19 35.81
C ALA A 244 3.83 -27.46 34.48
N THR A 245 4.50 -28.61 34.38
CA THR A 245 5.09 -29.12 33.14
C THR A 245 4.22 -30.24 32.58
N LEU A 246 3.63 -30.03 31.41
CA LEU A 246 2.71 -30.96 30.75
C LEU A 246 3.30 -31.44 29.42
N ASP A 247 3.51 -32.74 29.26
CA ASP A 247 4.07 -33.33 28.05
C ASP A 247 3.22 -34.52 27.57
N THR A 248 2.67 -34.43 26.37
CA THR A 248 1.93 -35.54 25.73
C THR A 248 2.79 -36.36 24.76
N GLY A 249 4.06 -36.00 24.59
CA GLY A 249 4.99 -36.64 23.67
C GLY A 249 4.44 -36.74 22.26
N SER A 250 4.63 -37.91 21.63
CA SER A 250 4.16 -38.21 20.27
C SER A 250 2.73 -38.77 20.21
N ALA A 251 1.93 -38.58 21.26
CA ALA A 251 0.54 -39.02 21.33
C ALA A 251 -0.32 -38.44 20.21
N VAL A 252 -0.78 -39.27 19.27
CA VAL A 252 -1.72 -38.87 18.22
C VAL A 252 -3.02 -38.39 18.88
N TYR A 253 -3.50 -37.18 18.56
CA TYR A 253 -4.61 -36.50 19.26
C TYR A 253 -4.36 -36.23 20.76
N GLY A 254 -3.12 -36.28 21.25
CA GLY A 254 -2.79 -36.02 22.66
C GLY A 254 -2.68 -34.53 22.95
N HIS A 255 -3.73 -33.91 23.47
CA HIS A 255 -3.76 -32.48 23.76
C HIS A 255 -3.14 -32.14 25.11
N GLY A 256 -2.44 -31.01 25.19
CA GLY A 256 -1.90 -30.55 26.47
C GLY A 256 -3.03 -30.20 27.44
N LEU A 257 -3.84 -29.22 27.07
CA LEU A 257 -5.04 -28.79 27.79
C LEU A 257 -6.26 -28.99 26.90
N LEU A 258 -7.28 -29.70 27.38
CA LEU A 258 -8.58 -29.84 26.71
C LEU A 258 -9.72 -29.47 27.66
N ALA A 259 -10.39 -28.36 27.40
CA ALA A 259 -11.62 -27.98 28.09
C ALA A 259 -12.80 -28.17 27.13
N THR A 260 -13.80 -28.96 27.52
CA THR A 260 -14.94 -29.31 26.66
C THR A 260 -16.27 -29.24 27.40
N GLY A 261 -17.29 -28.71 26.74
CA GLY A 261 -18.62 -28.53 27.32
C GLY A 261 -18.75 -27.22 28.10
N SER A 262 -19.99 -26.77 28.23
CA SER A 262 -20.30 -25.47 28.84
C SER A 262 -19.82 -25.40 30.29
N ASN A 263 -19.27 -24.25 30.66
CA ASN A 263 -18.71 -23.95 31.99
C ASN A 263 -17.44 -24.73 32.40
N SER A 264 -16.96 -25.67 31.57
CA SER A 264 -15.68 -26.34 31.82
C SER A 264 -14.51 -25.37 31.71
N GLN A 265 -13.58 -25.41 32.66
CA GLN A 265 -12.51 -24.43 32.79
C GLN A 265 -11.15 -25.07 33.06
N ILE A 266 -10.12 -24.58 32.38
CA ILE A 266 -8.72 -24.87 32.72
C ILE A 266 -7.95 -23.56 32.85
N SER A 267 -7.21 -23.36 33.95
CA SER A 267 -6.26 -22.26 34.11
C SER A 267 -4.82 -22.80 34.24
N LEU A 268 -3.86 -22.12 33.60
CA LEU A 268 -2.42 -22.42 33.71
C LEU A 268 -1.60 -21.14 33.86
N ASN A 269 -0.85 -21.03 34.95
CA ASN A 269 0.13 -19.96 35.19
C ASN A 269 1.55 -20.53 35.30
N ASN A 270 2.55 -19.80 34.79
CA ASN A 270 3.99 -20.11 34.95
C ASN A 270 4.41 -21.54 34.54
N GLY A 271 3.70 -22.16 33.60
CA GLY A 271 3.93 -23.56 33.22
C GLY A 271 4.46 -23.75 31.80
N SER A 272 4.69 -25.00 31.42
CA SER A 272 5.04 -25.38 30.05
C SER A 272 4.17 -26.52 29.52
N VAL A 273 3.74 -26.42 28.28
CA VAL A 273 2.96 -27.45 27.58
C VAL A 273 3.71 -27.86 26.30
N THR A 274 3.99 -29.15 26.16
CA THR A 274 4.64 -29.71 24.97
C THR A 274 3.75 -30.78 24.33
N THR A 275 3.51 -30.65 23.02
CA THR A 275 2.78 -31.65 22.23
C THR A 275 3.48 -31.91 20.89
N ALA A 276 3.70 -33.19 20.54
CA ALA A 276 4.41 -33.57 19.31
C ALA A 276 3.67 -34.62 18.46
N GLY A 277 2.56 -35.17 18.95
CA GLY A 277 1.79 -36.15 18.19
C GLY A 277 0.90 -35.54 17.11
N LYS A 278 0.53 -36.34 16.11
CA LYS A 278 -0.28 -35.85 14.98
C LYS A 278 -1.66 -35.38 15.44
N GLY A 279 -2.13 -34.23 14.95
CA GLY A 279 -3.39 -33.61 15.35
C GLY A 279 -3.43 -33.09 16.79
N ALA A 280 -2.28 -33.05 17.49
CA ALA A 280 -2.24 -32.59 18.88
C ALA A 280 -2.34 -31.06 18.98
N VAL A 281 -2.99 -30.59 20.04
CA VAL A 281 -3.17 -29.15 20.30
C VAL A 281 -2.57 -28.81 21.67
N GLY A 282 -1.87 -27.69 21.77
CA GLY A 282 -1.34 -27.21 23.05
C GLY A 282 -2.45 -26.92 24.05
N ALA A 283 -3.38 -26.03 23.68
CA ALA A 283 -4.60 -25.75 24.44
C ALA A 283 -5.84 -25.69 23.54
N TRP A 284 -6.85 -26.49 23.85
CA TRP A 284 -8.10 -26.58 23.10
C TRP A 284 -9.33 -26.31 23.98
N ALA A 285 -10.02 -25.21 23.72
CA ALA A 285 -11.32 -24.90 24.31
C ALA A 285 -12.43 -25.17 23.29
N ARG A 286 -13.45 -25.96 23.66
CA ARG A 286 -14.58 -26.24 22.78
C ARG A 286 -15.92 -26.38 23.49
N ASP A 287 -17.00 -26.31 22.70
CA ASP A 287 -18.38 -26.50 23.15
C ASP A 287 -18.79 -25.59 24.34
N GLY A 288 -18.33 -24.33 24.32
CA GLY A 288 -18.64 -23.35 25.37
C GLY A 288 -17.69 -23.36 26.57
N ALA A 289 -16.56 -24.07 26.48
CA ALA A 289 -15.53 -24.12 27.51
C ALA A 289 -14.58 -22.90 27.49
N ARG A 290 -13.85 -22.70 28.58
CA ARG A 290 -12.85 -21.63 28.71
C ARG A 290 -11.49 -22.14 29.13
N ILE A 291 -10.43 -21.62 28.52
CA ILE A 291 -9.05 -21.80 28.98
C ILE A 291 -8.44 -20.43 29.28
N GLN A 292 -7.73 -20.32 30.41
CA GLN A 292 -6.97 -19.13 30.78
C GLN A 292 -5.48 -19.45 30.94
N LEU A 293 -4.62 -18.71 30.25
CA LEU A 293 -3.16 -18.88 30.26
C LEU A 293 -2.51 -17.57 30.72
N GLY A 294 -1.53 -17.66 31.62
CA GLY A 294 -0.93 -16.48 32.24
C GLY A 294 0.53 -16.63 32.67
N GLN A 295 1.13 -15.51 33.09
CA GLN A 295 2.34 -15.45 33.90
C GLN A 295 3.55 -16.21 33.30
N GLY A 296 3.89 -15.98 32.03
CA GLY A 296 5.06 -16.58 31.40
C GLY A 296 4.86 -18.03 30.91
N THR A 297 3.61 -18.47 30.76
CA THR A 297 3.30 -19.82 30.26
C THR A 297 3.89 -20.05 28.87
N GLN A 298 4.50 -21.21 28.66
CA GLN A 298 5.14 -21.59 27.40
C GLN A 298 4.41 -22.76 26.74
N ILE A 299 4.11 -22.64 25.44
CA ILE A 299 3.47 -23.70 24.67
C ILE A 299 4.34 -24.03 23.45
N SER A 300 4.67 -25.31 23.27
CA SER A 300 5.42 -25.81 22.12
C SER A 300 4.67 -26.95 21.44
N THR A 301 4.37 -26.79 20.16
CA THR A 301 3.65 -27.79 19.35
C THR A 301 4.42 -28.14 18.07
N SER A 302 4.47 -29.41 17.70
CA SER A 302 5.24 -29.86 16.51
C SER A 302 4.62 -31.00 15.70
N GLY A 303 3.44 -31.49 16.10
CA GLY A 303 2.81 -32.62 15.42
C GLY A 303 2.35 -32.34 13.99
N ALA A 304 2.42 -33.33 13.09
CA ALA A 304 1.86 -33.19 11.74
C ALA A 304 0.31 -33.22 11.74
N SER A 305 -0.30 -32.83 10.62
CA SER A 305 -1.74 -33.07 10.39
C SER A 305 -2.03 -34.57 10.24
N ILE A 306 -3.28 -34.95 10.49
CA ILE A 306 -3.79 -36.29 10.27
C ILE A 306 -5.16 -36.22 9.59
N SER A 307 -5.30 -36.96 8.50
CA SER A 307 -6.58 -37.22 7.84
C SER A 307 -6.99 -38.65 8.14
N ASN A 308 -8.11 -38.83 8.85
CA ASN A 308 -8.65 -40.12 9.23
C ASN A 308 -10.15 -40.15 8.95
N ALA A 309 -10.57 -40.96 7.96
CA ALA A 309 -11.97 -41.09 7.55
C ALA A 309 -12.89 -41.50 8.71
N SER A 310 -12.36 -42.28 9.66
CA SER A 310 -13.03 -42.66 10.90
C SER A 310 -12.28 -42.05 12.08
N ALA A 311 -12.30 -40.72 12.16
CA ALA A 311 -11.72 -40.00 13.29
C ALA A 311 -12.29 -40.55 14.61
N PRO A 312 -11.47 -40.69 15.66
CA PRO A 312 -11.96 -41.04 16.98
C PRO A 312 -13.10 -40.11 17.43
N LEU A 313 -13.95 -40.59 18.35
CA LEU A 313 -14.90 -39.73 19.06
C LEU A 313 -14.17 -38.48 19.57
N ASP A 314 -14.81 -37.34 19.41
CA ASP A 314 -14.29 -36.01 19.77
C ASP A 314 -13.22 -35.43 18.85
N GLU A 315 -12.86 -36.07 17.73
CA GLU A 315 -11.87 -35.57 16.78
C GLU A 315 -12.44 -35.23 15.40
N LYS A 316 -11.72 -34.37 14.67
CA LYS A 316 -12.06 -34.02 13.29
C LYS A 316 -11.45 -35.01 12.30
N THR A 317 -12.18 -35.27 11.20
CA THR A 317 -11.69 -36.08 10.06
C THR A 317 -10.35 -35.58 9.53
N LEU A 318 -10.17 -34.26 9.45
CA LEU A 318 -8.88 -33.62 9.27
C LEU A 318 -8.54 -32.84 10.55
N SER A 319 -7.55 -33.33 11.28
CA SER A 319 -7.06 -32.68 12.49
C SER A 319 -5.64 -32.16 12.24
N ILE A 320 -5.47 -30.86 12.42
CA ILE A 320 -4.21 -30.17 12.28
C ILE A 320 -3.74 -29.80 13.67
N SER A 321 -2.45 -29.96 13.93
CA SER A 321 -1.89 -29.52 15.20
C SER A 321 -1.93 -28.00 15.28
N HIS A 322 -2.32 -27.47 16.43
CA HIS A 322 -2.39 -26.02 16.67
C HIS A 322 -1.75 -25.68 18.01
N GLY A 323 -1.24 -24.46 18.15
CA GLY A 323 -0.82 -23.97 19.44
C GLY A 323 -2.02 -23.79 20.38
N LEU A 324 -2.90 -22.85 20.02
CA LEU A 324 -4.20 -22.61 20.64
C LEU A 324 -5.32 -22.89 19.64
N LEU A 325 -6.37 -23.58 20.08
CA LEU A 325 -7.58 -23.82 19.30
C LEU A 325 -8.82 -23.50 20.13
N ALA A 326 -9.62 -22.54 19.69
CA ALA A 326 -10.95 -22.30 20.23
C ALA A 326 -11.97 -22.69 19.15
N SER A 327 -12.87 -23.63 19.44
CA SER A 327 -13.83 -24.13 18.46
C SER A 327 -15.25 -24.21 18.99
N GLY A 328 -16.20 -23.69 18.22
CA GLY A 328 -17.62 -23.70 18.57
C GLY A 328 -18.04 -22.46 19.36
N SER A 329 -19.32 -22.13 19.24
CA SER A 329 -19.90 -20.93 19.84
C SER A 329 -19.73 -20.92 21.36
N GLY A 330 -19.35 -19.76 21.91
CA GLY A 330 -19.13 -19.57 23.34
C GLY A 330 -17.78 -20.08 23.86
N SER A 331 -17.01 -20.84 23.07
CA SER A 331 -15.68 -21.28 23.46
C SER A 331 -14.70 -20.12 23.49
N ARG A 332 -13.87 -20.05 24.54
CA ARG A 332 -12.98 -18.92 24.78
C ARG A 332 -11.59 -19.33 25.26
N ILE A 333 -10.55 -18.72 24.72
CA ILE A 333 -9.19 -18.77 25.29
C ILE A 333 -8.75 -17.35 25.62
N ASP A 334 -8.31 -17.12 26.85
CA ASP A 334 -7.65 -15.88 27.27
C ASP A 334 -6.18 -16.18 27.59
N ALA A 335 -5.24 -15.55 26.91
CA ALA A 335 -3.82 -15.74 27.15
C ALA A 335 -3.12 -14.40 27.35
N ALA A 336 -2.44 -14.25 28.48
CA ALA A 336 -1.65 -13.07 28.81
C ALA A 336 -0.22 -13.45 29.15
N ASP A 337 0.76 -12.73 28.61
CA ASP A 337 2.18 -12.97 28.89
C ASP A 337 2.61 -14.42 28.53
N VAL A 338 2.16 -14.91 27.36
CA VAL A 338 2.39 -16.29 26.87
C VAL A 338 3.41 -16.30 25.72
N THR A 339 4.28 -17.31 25.73
CA THR A 339 5.16 -17.62 24.59
C THR A 339 4.70 -18.90 23.91
N LEU A 340 4.45 -18.84 22.61
CA LEU A 340 3.99 -19.96 21.81
C LEU A 340 4.92 -20.24 20.63
N ARG A 341 5.31 -21.50 20.46
CA ARG A 341 6.11 -21.99 19.33
C ARG A 341 5.38 -23.13 18.64
N SER A 342 5.04 -22.93 17.37
CA SER A 342 4.38 -23.93 16.53
C SER A 342 5.27 -24.31 15.35
N ASN A 343 5.75 -25.56 15.32
CA ASN A 343 6.58 -26.09 14.23
C ASN A 343 5.81 -27.08 13.34
N ALA A 344 4.50 -27.21 13.57
CA ALA A 344 3.63 -28.11 12.84
C ALA A 344 3.29 -27.58 11.45
N VAL A 345 3.32 -28.47 10.44
CA VAL A 345 2.95 -28.16 9.05
C VAL A 345 1.49 -27.70 8.97
N SER A 346 1.25 -26.59 8.29
CA SER A 346 -0.09 -25.95 8.11
C SER A 346 -0.77 -25.52 9.42
N ALA A 347 -0.04 -25.51 10.54
CA ALA A 347 -0.56 -25.13 11.83
C ALA A 347 -0.66 -23.62 12.01
N SER A 348 -1.76 -23.20 12.62
CA SER A 348 -1.89 -21.85 13.19
C SER A 348 -1.31 -21.80 14.61
N GLY A 349 -0.72 -20.67 14.97
CA GLY A 349 -0.31 -20.40 16.35
C GLY A 349 -1.52 -20.31 17.28
N ALA A 350 -2.49 -19.48 16.92
CA ALA A 350 -3.81 -19.39 17.53
C ALA A 350 -4.90 -19.43 16.46
N ARG A 351 -5.84 -20.37 16.60
CA ARG A 351 -6.96 -20.55 15.68
C ARG A 351 -8.29 -20.49 16.41
N ALA A 352 -9.14 -19.55 16.01
CA ALA A 352 -10.53 -19.48 16.42
C ALA A 352 -11.42 -19.96 15.26
N GLU A 353 -12.46 -20.74 15.57
CA GLU A 353 -13.39 -21.22 14.56
C GLU A 353 -14.83 -21.38 15.07
N ALA A 354 -15.79 -21.30 14.13
CA ALA A 354 -17.21 -21.55 14.39
C ALA A 354 -17.80 -20.68 15.53
N GLY A 355 -17.55 -19.37 15.48
CA GLY A 355 -18.05 -18.41 16.48
C GLY A 355 -17.26 -18.33 17.79
N ALA A 356 -16.15 -19.04 17.91
CA ALA A 356 -15.28 -18.99 19.10
C ALA A 356 -14.51 -17.66 19.21
N THR A 357 -13.92 -17.41 20.38
CA THR A 357 -13.11 -16.21 20.65
C THR A 357 -11.76 -16.55 21.27
N ILE A 358 -10.70 -15.88 20.84
CA ILE A 358 -9.39 -15.89 21.51
C ILE A 358 -9.00 -14.45 21.84
N GLN A 359 -8.61 -14.20 23.09
CA GLN A 359 -8.01 -12.94 23.54
C GLN A 359 -6.54 -13.18 23.91
N LEU A 360 -5.65 -12.38 23.36
CA LEU A 360 -4.20 -12.44 23.56
C LEU A 360 -3.70 -11.07 24.05
N GLU A 361 -2.88 -11.07 25.10
CA GLU A 361 -2.26 -9.86 25.65
C GLU A 361 -0.77 -10.08 25.88
N ARG A 362 0.09 -9.14 25.48
CA ARG A 362 1.55 -9.14 25.75
C ARG A 362 2.22 -10.48 25.46
N SER A 363 1.86 -11.12 24.35
CA SER A 363 2.23 -12.50 24.04
C SER A 363 3.08 -12.60 22.77
N GLU A 364 3.96 -13.59 22.72
CA GLU A 364 4.82 -13.88 21.57
C GLU A 364 4.40 -15.20 20.92
N LEU A 365 4.07 -15.16 19.63
CA LEU A 365 3.65 -16.34 18.87
C LEU A 365 4.54 -16.52 17.65
N THR A 366 5.17 -17.68 17.54
CA THR A 366 6.05 -18.02 16.42
C THR A 366 5.55 -19.28 15.71
N SER A 367 5.47 -19.23 14.38
CA SER A 367 5.15 -20.40 13.54
C SER A 367 6.25 -20.66 12.51
N SER A 368 6.80 -21.87 12.45
CA SER A 368 7.89 -22.23 11.53
C SER A 368 7.55 -23.38 10.57
N GLY A 369 6.41 -24.03 10.75
CA GLY A 369 6.00 -25.18 9.94
C GLY A 369 5.37 -24.74 8.61
N ALA A 370 6.14 -24.79 7.52
CA ALA A 370 5.68 -24.44 6.17
C ALA A 370 4.33 -25.09 5.82
N ALA A 371 3.43 -24.32 5.22
CA ALA A 371 2.16 -24.83 4.70
C ALA A 371 2.32 -25.23 3.22
N THR A 372 1.26 -25.80 2.63
CA THR A 372 1.19 -26.03 1.18
C THR A 372 0.35 -24.94 0.52
N SER A 373 0.47 -24.78 -0.80
CA SER A 373 -0.35 -23.85 -1.59
C SER A 373 -1.86 -24.17 -1.57
N THR A 374 -2.26 -25.32 -1.02
CA THR A 374 -3.65 -25.75 -0.86
C THR A 374 -4.11 -25.76 0.60
N SER A 375 -3.22 -25.44 1.54
CA SER A 375 -3.49 -25.50 2.98
C SER A 375 -2.86 -24.32 3.74
N SER A 376 -2.93 -23.11 3.16
CA SER A 376 -2.39 -21.92 3.81
C SER A 376 -2.99 -21.68 5.18
N THR A 377 -2.21 -21.04 6.03
CA THR A 377 -2.56 -20.80 7.44
C THR A 377 -2.03 -19.44 7.87
N ALA A 378 -2.23 -19.08 9.13
CA ALA A 378 -1.66 -17.88 9.72
C ALA A 378 -1.29 -18.09 11.19
N VAL A 379 -0.42 -17.23 11.72
CA VAL A 379 -0.12 -17.24 13.17
C VAL A 379 -1.41 -16.98 13.97
N LEU A 380 -2.17 -15.95 13.60
CA LEU A 380 -3.49 -15.63 14.14
C LEU A 380 -4.55 -15.89 13.06
N HIS A 381 -5.43 -16.86 13.28
CA HIS A 381 -6.39 -17.28 12.27
C HIS A 381 -7.82 -17.36 12.83
N ALA A 382 -8.69 -16.45 12.41
CA ALA A 382 -10.13 -16.48 12.68
C ALA A 382 -10.87 -16.99 11.44
N VAL A 383 -11.70 -18.03 11.60
CA VAL A 383 -12.54 -18.59 10.53
C VAL A 383 -13.98 -18.89 10.98
N GLY A 384 -14.93 -18.85 10.05
CA GLY A 384 -16.33 -19.22 10.31
C GLY A 384 -17.01 -18.38 11.40
N GLY A 385 -16.92 -17.06 11.32
CA GLY A 385 -17.61 -16.13 12.23
C GLY A 385 -16.95 -15.95 13.60
N SER A 386 -15.70 -16.42 13.76
CA SER A 386 -14.96 -16.35 15.02
C SER A 386 -14.16 -15.05 15.16
N SER A 387 -13.64 -14.77 16.37
CA SER A 387 -12.85 -13.56 16.61
C SER A 387 -11.54 -13.82 17.35
N ILE A 388 -10.52 -13.05 17.00
CA ILE A 388 -9.26 -12.94 17.75
C ILE A 388 -9.02 -11.47 18.09
N LEU A 389 -8.81 -11.19 19.38
CA LEU A 389 -8.40 -9.87 19.88
C LEU A 389 -6.97 -10.00 20.42
N ALA A 390 -6.04 -9.24 19.84
CA ALA A 390 -4.63 -9.29 20.20
C ALA A 390 -4.15 -7.88 20.59
N ASP A 391 -3.67 -7.73 21.83
CA ASP A 391 -3.15 -6.47 22.37
C ASP A 391 -1.68 -6.64 22.79
N ALA A 392 -0.79 -5.80 22.29
CA ALA A 392 0.65 -5.91 22.46
C ALA A 392 1.21 -7.31 22.10
N VAL A 393 0.71 -7.91 21.01
CA VAL A 393 1.11 -9.25 20.56
C VAL A 393 2.17 -9.17 19.46
N HIS A 394 3.19 -10.01 19.59
CA HIS A 394 4.23 -10.19 18.59
C HIS A 394 4.06 -11.54 17.88
N ALA A 395 3.63 -11.50 16.61
CA ALA A 395 3.42 -12.67 15.77
C ALA A 395 4.54 -12.78 14.72
N SER A 396 5.16 -13.94 14.58
CA SER A 396 6.18 -14.18 13.57
C SER A 396 5.96 -15.51 12.85
N ALA A 397 6.17 -15.52 11.53
CA ALA A 397 6.14 -16.73 10.73
C ALA A 397 7.35 -16.86 9.80
N ILE A 398 7.90 -18.07 9.75
CA ILE A 398 8.94 -18.46 8.79
C ILE A 398 8.43 -19.68 8.03
N GLY A 399 8.37 -19.58 6.70
CA GLY A 399 7.91 -20.68 5.84
C GLY A 399 6.90 -20.21 4.79
N ASN A 400 6.81 -20.96 3.70
CA ASN A 400 5.92 -20.62 2.59
C ASN A 400 4.45 -20.85 2.97
N TYR A 401 3.55 -20.04 2.41
CA TYR A 401 2.10 -20.12 2.58
C TYR A 401 1.58 -19.94 4.02
N ILE A 402 2.38 -19.31 4.90
CA ILE A 402 1.97 -18.92 6.25
C ILE A 402 1.83 -17.39 6.32
N GLY A 403 0.64 -16.91 6.66
CA GLY A 403 0.36 -15.50 6.95
C GLY A 403 0.61 -15.14 8.42
N GLY A 404 0.54 -13.85 8.72
CA GLY A 404 0.61 -13.37 10.11
C GLY A 404 -0.77 -13.41 10.75
N ILE A 405 -1.66 -12.61 10.20
CA ILE A 405 -3.06 -12.49 10.58
C ILE A 405 -3.93 -12.92 9.40
N ARG A 406 -4.95 -13.73 9.67
CA ARG A 406 -5.96 -14.14 8.68
C ARG A 406 -7.36 -14.13 9.29
N ALA A 407 -8.27 -13.39 8.66
CA ALA A 407 -9.71 -13.47 8.89
C ALA A 407 -10.39 -14.03 7.64
N ASP A 408 -10.99 -15.21 7.76
CA ASP A 408 -11.55 -15.96 6.64
C ASP A 408 -13.03 -16.29 6.89
N GLY A 409 -13.90 -15.80 6.01
CA GLY A 409 -15.34 -16.06 6.08
C GLY A 409 -16.13 -14.96 6.78
N SER A 410 -17.41 -14.88 6.43
CA SER A 410 -18.34 -13.87 6.95
C SER A 410 -18.39 -13.85 8.48
N GLY A 411 -18.20 -12.66 9.05
CA GLY A 411 -18.20 -12.42 10.49
C GLY A 411 -16.87 -12.77 11.18
N SER A 412 -15.91 -13.39 10.51
CA SER A 412 -14.59 -13.66 11.08
C SER A 412 -13.82 -12.35 11.25
N LYS A 413 -13.21 -12.13 12.42
CA LYS A 413 -12.47 -10.89 12.71
C LYS A 413 -11.16 -11.14 13.44
N VAL A 414 -10.08 -10.46 13.04
CA VAL A 414 -8.85 -10.36 13.83
C VAL A 414 -8.53 -8.88 14.11
N THR A 415 -8.29 -8.55 15.37
CA THR A 415 -7.86 -7.20 15.79
C THR A 415 -6.47 -7.29 16.40
N LEU A 416 -5.55 -6.41 15.98
CA LEU A 416 -4.21 -6.25 16.55
C LEU A 416 -4.01 -4.80 16.98
N ASN A 417 -3.74 -4.59 18.27
CA ASN A 417 -3.43 -3.29 18.84
C ASN A 417 -2.00 -3.30 19.40
N GLN A 418 -1.22 -2.27 19.08
CA GLN A 418 0.14 -2.04 19.62
C GLN A 418 1.09 -3.24 19.50
N GLY A 419 0.94 -4.05 18.44
CA GLY A 419 1.69 -5.29 18.25
C GLY A 419 2.67 -5.25 17.08
N SER A 420 3.20 -6.43 16.73
CA SER A 420 3.99 -6.58 15.51
C SER A 420 3.73 -7.90 14.80
N VAL A 421 3.81 -7.88 13.48
CA VAL A 421 3.78 -9.07 12.63
C VAL A 421 5.04 -9.11 11.78
N THR A 422 5.77 -10.22 11.78
CA THR A 422 6.94 -10.41 10.91
C THR A 422 6.83 -11.70 10.12
N LEU A 423 6.89 -11.61 8.79
CA LEU A 423 6.81 -12.77 7.90
C LEU A 423 8.05 -12.91 7.05
N LYS A 424 8.51 -14.16 6.92
CA LYS A 424 9.54 -14.56 5.97
C LYS A 424 9.10 -15.85 5.26
N GLY A 425 8.58 -15.70 4.05
CA GLY A 425 8.11 -16.84 3.27
C GLY A 425 7.34 -16.43 2.02
N ALA A 426 7.45 -17.26 0.98
CA ALA A 426 6.78 -17.00 -0.29
C ALA A 426 5.31 -17.45 -0.27
N GLY A 427 4.46 -16.70 -0.97
CA GLY A 427 3.14 -17.12 -1.41
C GLY A 427 3.12 -17.43 -2.90
N SER A 428 1.92 -17.40 -3.49
CA SER A 428 1.69 -17.54 -4.93
C SER A 428 0.51 -16.68 -5.36
N VAL A 429 0.27 -16.56 -6.68
CA VAL A 429 -0.91 -15.87 -7.22
C VAL A 429 -2.25 -16.48 -6.76
N ALA A 430 -2.27 -17.79 -6.49
CA ALA A 430 -3.46 -18.48 -6.00
C ALA A 430 -3.63 -18.34 -4.48
N ASP A 431 -2.53 -18.06 -3.76
CA ASP A 431 -2.52 -18.03 -2.31
C ASP A 431 -1.37 -17.16 -1.77
N PHE A 432 -1.70 -15.91 -1.48
CA PHE A 432 -0.76 -14.93 -0.96
C PHE A 432 -0.37 -15.23 0.49
N THR A 433 0.89 -15.01 0.84
CA THR A 433 1.25 -14.77 2.23
C THR A 433 1.01 -13.29 2.50
N SER A 434 0.47 -12.93 3.66
CA SER A 434 0.30 -11.52 4.01
C SER A 434 0.44 -11.30 5.51
N ALA A 435 1.03 -10.18 5.91
CA ALA A 435 1.13 -9.84 7.33
C ALA A 435 -0.26 -9.72 7.94
N ALA A 436 -1.21 -9.12 7.22
CA ALA A 436 -2.64 -9.24 7.51
C ALA A 436 -3.44 -9.57 6.24
N ARG A 437 -4.39 -10.51 6.35
CA ARG A 437 -5.26 -10.93 5.26
C ARG A 437 -6.72 -11.03 5.70
N ALA A 438 -7.62 -10.36 4.98
CA ALA A 438 -9.07 -10.51 5.13
C ALA A 438 -9.66 -11.09 3.85
N MET A 439 -10.49 -12.13 3.95
CA MET A 439 -11.13 -12.74 2.79
C MET A 439 -12.50 -13.32 3.08
N ASN A 440 -13.29 -13.57 2.01
CA ASN A 440 -14.58 -14.23 2.07
C ASN A 440 -15.58 -13.57 3.05
N GLY A 441 -15.54 -12.24 3.21
CA GLY A 441 -16.36 -11.50 4.17
C GLY A 441 -15.73 -11.33 5.57
N GLY A 442 -14.44 -11.66 5.71
CA GLY A 442 -13.67 -11.47 6.94
C GLY A 442 -13.20 -10.03 7.15
N ALA A 443 -12.79 -9.70 8.38
CA ALA A 443 -12.31 -8.36 8.73
C ALA A 443 -11.00 -8.37 9.51
N VAL A 444 -10.07 -7.48 9.16
CA VAL A 444 -8.87 -7.19 9.95
C VAL A 444 -8.86 -5.75 10.43
N SER A 445 -8.46 -5.53 11.69
CA SER A 445 -8.32 -4.21 12.32
C SER A 445 -6.95 -4.11 12.96
N ILE A 446 -6.10 -3.20 12.50
CA ILE A 446 -4.71 -3.05 12.95
C ILE A 446 -4.49 -1.62 13.42
N GLU A 447 -4.08 -1.45 14.67
CA GLU A 447 -3.86 -0.13 15.28
C GLU A 447 -2.49 -0.06 15.95
N GLY A 448 -1.74 1.01 15.70
CA GLY A 448 -0.47 1.28 16.37
C GLY A 448 0.59 0.19 16.22
N SER A 449 0.57 -0.58 15.12
CA SER A 449 1.31 -1.83 14.99
C SER A 449 2.32 -1.81 13.84
N ALA A 450 3.33 -2.67 13.91
CA ALA A 450 4.36 -2.82 12.88
C ALA A 450 4.16 -4.13 12.09
N LEU A 451 3.94 -4.04 10.77
CA LEU A 451 3.79 -5.17 9.87
C LEU A 451 5.00 -5.24 8.93
N SER A 452 5.74 -6.35 8.94
CA SER A 452 6.87 -6.58 8.06
C SER A 452 6.68 -7.89 7.29
N SER A 453 6.74 -7.85 5.95
CA SER A 453 6.64 -9.05 5.10
C SER A 453 7.76 -9.17 4.07
N GLN A 454 8.32 -10.37 3.97
CA GLN A 454 9.45 -10.69 3.09
C GLN A 454 9.17 -11.98 2.32
N GLY A 455 9.36 -11.95 0.99
CA GLY A 455 9.17 -13.10 0.10
C GLY A 455 8.27 -12.78 -1.09
N THR A 456 8.36 -13.60 -2.14
CA THR A 456 7.54 -13.41 -3.35
C THR A 456 6.05 -13.54 -3.01
N PHE A 457 5.21 -12.63 -3.52
CA PHE A 457 3.77 -12.59 -3.21
C PHE A 457 3.47 -12.47 -1.70
N SER A 458 4.37 -11.85 -0.92
CA SER A 458 4.20 -11.64 0.51
C SER A 458 3.74 -10.21 0.82
N HIS A 459 2.43 -9.96 0.75
CA HIS A 459 1.84 -8.64 0.92
C HIS A 459 1.93 -8.13 2.37
N GLY A 460 1.92 -6.81 2.56
CA GLY A 460 1.74 -6.23 3.88
C GLY A 460 0.32 -6.50 4.37
N VAL A 461 -0.65 -5.88 3.70
CA VAL A 461 -2.08 -6.06 3.96
C VAL A 461 -2.79 -6.48 2.68
N SER A 462 -3.60 -7.54 2.75
CA SER A 462 -4.42 -8.03 1.64
C SER A 462 -5.89 -8.12 2.05
N VAL A 463 -6.80 -7.53 1.28
CA VAL A 463 -8.24 -7.50 1.55
C VAL A 463 -8.98 -7.92 0.29
N GLU A 464 -9.58 -9.11 0.32
CA GLU A 464 -10.01 -9.83 -0.88
C GLU A 464 -11.46 -10.30 -0.82
N GLY A 465 -12.21 -10.09 -1.90
CA GLY A 465 -13.57 -10.59 -2.05
C GLY A 465 -14.63 -9.73 -1.37
N ASP A 466 -15.85 -9.87 -1.88
CA ASP A 466 -16.99 -9.07 -1.45
C ASP A 466 -17.25 -9.19 0.05
N GLY A 467 -17.60 -8.06 0.68
CA GLY A 467 -17.82 -7.95 2.11
C GLY A 467 -16.57 -7.96 2.99
N SER A 468 -15.38 -8.28 2.47
CA SER A 468 -14.14 -8.25 3.25
C SER A 468 -13.70 -6.82 3.59
N ARG A 469 -13.16 -6.62 4.80
CA ARG A 469 -12.81 -5.30 5.33
C ARG A 469 -11.42 -5.24 5.96
N GLY A 470 -10.70 -4.14 5.72
CA GLY A 470 -9.45 -3.81 6.42
C GLY A 470 -9.49 -2.41 7.01
N THR A 471 -9.14 -2.26 8.28
CA THR A 471 -8.95 -0.96 8.93
C THR A 471 -7.56 -0.92 9.53
N ILE A 472 -6.73 0.04 9.10
CA ILE A 472 -5.35 0.18 9.53
C ILE A 472 -5.12 1.62 9.99
N ALA A 473 -4.63 1.81 11.22
CA ALA A 473 -4.41 3.12 11.81
C ALA A 473 -3.07 3.21 12.54
N GLY A 474 -2.36 4.33 12.39
CA GLY A 474 -1.14 4.61 13.17
C GLY A 474 -0.05 3.55 13.03
N SER A 475 0.03 2.85 11.89
CA SER A 475 0.82 1.63 11.74
C SER A 475 1.92 1.77 10.68
N THR A 476 2.94 0.91 10.75
CA THR A 476 3.98 0.81 9.71
C THR A 476 3.83 -0.50 8.94
N ILE A 477 3.95 -0.43 7.61
CA ILE A 477 3.85 -1.59 6.72
C ILE A 477 5.11 -1.62 5.85
N ASP A 478 6.06 -2.48 6.18
CA ASP A 478 7.33 -2.64 5.47
C ASP A 478 7.33 -3.95 4.65
N VAL A 479 7.47 -3.85 3.33
CA VAL A 479 7.37 -4.98 2.40
C VAL A 479 8.62 -5.10 1.53
N GLY A 480 9.22 -6.29 1.45
CA GLY A 480 10.49 -6.53 0.77
C GLY A 480 10.54 -7.73 -0.18
N GLY A 481 9.45 -8.02 -0.89
CA GLY A 481 9.32 -9.17 -1.78
C GLY A 481 9.05 -8.83 -3.24
N ALA A 482 9.47 -9.69 -4.17
CA ALA A 482 9.03 -9.62 -5.57
C ALA A 482 7.51 -9.83 -5.66
N ARG A 483 6.82 -9.06 -6.51
CA ARG A 483 5.35 -9.11 -6.68
C ARG A 483 4.57 -8.94 -5.38
N ALA A 484 5.15 -8.29 -4.37
CA ALA A 484 4.49 -8.02 -3.10
C ALA A 484 4.01 -6.56 -3.06
N HIS A 485 2.74 -6.35 -2.69
CA HIS A 485 2.19 -5.02 -2.47
C HIS A 485 2.21 -4.64 -0.99
N GLY A 486 2.35 -3.34 -0.69
CA GLY A 486 2.15 -2.82 0.67
C GLY A 486 0.71 -3.06 1.12
N VAL A 487 -0.24 -2.50 0.37
CA VAL A 487 -1.68 -2.73 0.55
C VAL A 487 -2.29 -3.24 -0.77
N TYR A 488 -3.07 -4.31 -0.69
CA TYR A 488 -3.75 -4.91 -1.84
C TYR A 488 -5.23 -5.11 -1.55
N VAL A 489 -6.09 -4.58 -2.42
CA VAL A 489 -7.57 -4.66 -2.28
C VAL A 489 -8.18 -5.12 -3.59
N ASN A 490 -8.95 -6.22 -3.57
CA ASN A 490 -9.57 -6.79 -4.78
C ASN A 490 -10.93 -7.46 -4.51
N GLY A 491 -11.73 -7.63 -5.56
CA GLY A 491 -12.89 -8.51 -5.59
C GLY A 491 -14.13 -7.95 -4.90
N GLY A 492 -14.31 -6.62 -4.85
CA GLY A 492 -15.41 -5.97 -4.15
C GLY A 492 -15.12 -5.64 -2.68
N ALA A 493 -13.88 -5.80 -2.25
CA ALA A 493 -13.48 -5.59 -0.87
C ALA A 493 -13.23 -4.11 -0.54
N SER A 494 -13.17 -3.76 0.75
CA SER A 494 -12.95 -2.37 1.19
C SER A 494 -11.85 -2.26 2.24
N ALA A 495 -10.96 -1.27 2.09
CA ALA A 495 -9.94 -0.98 3.09
C ALA A 495 -9.81 0.53 3.37
N GLU A 496 -9.55 0.85 4.63
CA GLU A 496 -9.20 2.19 5.09
C GLU A 496 -7.86 2.16 5.83
N VAL A 497 -6.93 3.02 5.40
CA VAL A 497 -5.62 3.19 6.02
C VAL A 497 -5.48 4.65 6.45
N SER A 498 -5.14 4.88 7.71
CA SER A 498 -5.05 6.21 8.31
C SER A 498 -3.75 6.42 9.08
N SER A 499 -3.13 7.59 8.97
CA SER A 499 -1.94 7.96 9.76
C SER A 499 -0.84 6.89 9.75
N SER A 500 -0.61 6.23 8.61
CA SER A 500 0.26 5.06 8.51
C SER A 500 1.35 5.26 7.45
N ASP A 501 2.45 4.53 7.58
CA ASP A 501 3.58 4.56 6.64
C ASP A 501 3.72 3.22 5.92
N ILE A 502 3.56 3.22 4.61
CA ILE A 502 3.64 2.05 3.73
C ILE A 502 4.93 2.14 2.94
N ARG A 503 5.87 1.24 3.19
CA ARG A 503 7.18 1.21 2.51
C ARG A 503 7.33 -0.08 1.73
N LEU A 504 7.51 0.08 0.42
CA LEU A 504 8.00 -0.96 -0.45
C LEU A 504 9.43 -0.56 -0.82
N ASP A 505 10.41 -0.92 0.00
CA ASP A 505 11.83 -0.59 -0.20
C ASP A 505 12.69 -1.85 0.04
N PRO A 506 12.72 -2.79 -0.92
CA PRO A 506 13.51 -4.00 -0.81
C PRO A 506 15.00 -3.66 -0.86
N ALA A 507 15.83 -4.56 -0.32
CA ALA A 507 17.28 -4.42 -0.37
C ALA A 507 17.77 -4.15 -1.82
N ALA A 508 18.76 -3.26 -1.98
CA ALA A 508 19.23 -2.81 -3.30
C ALA A 508 19.69 -3.94 -4.25
N SER A 509 20.04 -5.12 -3.73
CA SER A 509 20.42 -6.31 -4.50
C SER A 509 19.24 -7.16 -4.96
N ALA A 510 18.03 -6.87 -4.50
CA ALA A 510 16.88 -7.70 -4.78
C ALA A 510 16.45 -7.52 -6.25
N VAL A 511 15.85 -8.56 -6.85
CA VAL A 511 15.46 -8.58 -8.27
C VAL A 511 13.94 -8.69 -8.39
N GLY A 512 13.35 -7.87 -9.25
CA GLY A 512 11.91 -7.81 -9.49
C GLY A 512 11.35 -9.01 -10.29
N PRO A 513 10.10 -8.92 -10.78
CA PRO A 513 9.25 -7.72 -10.80
C PRO A 513 8.77 -7.30 -9.41
N TRP A 514 8.71 -6.00 -9.17
CA TRP A 514 8.25 -5.41 -7.91
C TRP A 514 6.75 -5.30 -7.86
N GLY A 515 6.18 -5.30 -6.65
CA GLY A 515 4.79 -4.92 -6.48
C GLY A 515 4.62 -3.39 -6.46
N LEU A 516 3.57 -2.96 -5.80
CA LEU A 516 3.14 -1.56 -5.73
C LEU A 516 3.01 -1.17 -4.26
N GLY A 517 3.20 0.11 -3.94
CA GLY A 517 2.97 0.59 -2.57
C GLY A 517 1.55 0.29 -2.13
N ALA A 518 0.55 0.68 -2.93
CA ALA A 518 -0.84 0.24 -2.80
C ALA A 518 -1.49 -0.06 -4.15
N LEU A 519 -2.28 -1.12 -4.21
CA LEU A 519 -3.07 -1.54 -5.36
C LEU A 519 -4.52 -1.78 -4.95
N VAL A 520 -5.46 -1.13 -5.62
CA VAL A 520 -6.89 -1.45 -5.57
C VAL A 520 -7.37 -1.82 -6.97
N GLU A 521 -8.02 -2.97 -7.12
CA GLU A 521 -8.51 -3.43 -8.41
C GLU A 521 -9.84 -4.18 -8.35
N GLY A 522 -10.57 -4.17 -9.46
CA GLY A 522 -11.83 -4.87 -9.60
C GLY A 522 -13.05 -4.03 -9.19
N GLN A 523 -14.17 -4.32 -9.86
CA GLN A 523 -15.42 -3.59 -9.66
C GLN A 523 -15.88 -3.70 -8.20
N GLY A 524 -16.26 -2.55 -7.61
CA GLY A 524 -16.73 -2.47 -6.23
C GLY A 524 -15.62 -2.46 -5.18
N SER A 525 -14.36 -2.70 -5.55
CA SER A 525 -13.23 -2.58 -4.64
C SER A 525 -12.95 -1.12 -4.29
N ARG A 526 -12.71 -0.85 -3.01
CA ARG A 526 -12.51 0.51 -2.48
C ARG A 526 -11.30 0.60 -1.57
N LEU A 527 -10.43 1.58 -1.81
CA LEU A 527 -9.33 1.92 -0.90
C LEU A 527 -9.42 3.40 -0.51
N ARG A 528 -9.37 3.68 0.79
CA ARG A 528 -9.23 5.03 1.35
C ARG A 528 -7.89 5.16 2.07
N LEU A 529 -7.09 6.14 1.69
CA LEU A 529 -5.85 6.53 2.37
C LEU A 529 -6.03 7.92 2.97
N ASN A 530 -5.96 8.04 4.30
CA ASN A 530 -6.05 9.32 5.01
C ASN A 530 -4.73 9.60 5.74
N ASP A 531 -4.14 10.77 5.57
CA ASP A 531 -2.94 11.21 6.32
C ASP A 531 -1.81 10.17 6.34
N SER A 532 -1.66 9.41 5.25
CA SER A 532 -0.75 8.27 5.17
C SER A 532 0.34 8.51 4.13
N GLU A 533 1.47 7.85 4.32
CA GLU A 533 2.64 7.96 3.45
C GLU A 533 2.87 6.64 2.71
N VAL A 534 3.17 6.72 1.41
CA VAL A 534 3.50 5.56 0.57
C VAL A 534 4.84 5.82 -0.09
N ARG A 535 5.81 4.92 0.12
CA ARG A 535 7.17 5.02 -0.43
C ARG A 535 7.54 3.83 -1.28
N THR A 536 8.06 4.07 -2.47
CA THR A 536 8.63 3.04 -3.35
C THR A 536 9.96 3.50 -3.93
N SER A 537 10.95 2.60 -4.05
CA SER A 537 12.30 2.96 -4.49
C SER A 537 12.76 2.32 -5.81
N GLN A 538 11.99 1.33 -6.30
CA GLN A 538 12.49 0.47 -7.37
C GLN A 538 12.22 1.04 -8.76
N LYS A 539 13.06 0.66 -9.73
CA LYS A 539 12.80 0.88 -11.16
C LYS A 539 11.43 0.32 -11.54
N THR A 540 10.67 1.07 -12.36
CA THR A 540 9.29 0.74 -12.79
C THR A 540 8.29 0.58 -11.64
N SER A 541 8.55 1.18 -10.47
CA SER A 541 7.62 1.11 -9.33
C SER A 541 6.41 2.01 -9.50
N TYR A 542 5.33 1.65 -8.82
CA TYR A 542 4.13 2.48 -8.68
C TYR A 542 3.87 2.71 -7.20
N GLY A 543 3.69 3.96 -6.80
CA GLY A 543 3.31 4.32 -5.45
C GLY A 543 1.92 3.78 -5.14
N VAL A 544 0.90 4.33 -5.78
CA VAL A 544 -0.50 3.93 -5.62
C VAL A 544 -1.17 3.75 -6.97
N ARG A 545 -1.92 2.66 -7.16
CA ARG A 545 -2.61 2.36 -8.42
C ARG A 545 -4.03 1.86 -8.23
N ALA A 546 -4.95 2.35 -9.07
CA ALA A 546 -6.33 1.90 -9.16
C ALA A 546 -6.64 1.28 -10.54
N LEU A 547 -7.32 0.14 -10.59
CA LEU A 547 -7.61 -0.58 -11.83
C LEU A 547 -9.05 -1.15 -11.89
N ALA A 548 -9.54 -1.37 -13.12
CA ALA A 548 -10.65 -2.27 -13.42
C ALA A 548 -11.95 -2.02 -12.61
N GLY A 549 -12.42 -0.79 -12.58
CA GLY A 549 -13.67 -0.37 -11.94
C GLY A 549 -13.56 -0.07 -10.45
N ALA A 550 -12.33 -0.07 -9.90
CA ALA A 550 -12.07 0.29 -8.52
C ALA A 550 -12.27 1.78 -8.25
N GLU A 551 -12.54 2.11 -6.98
CA GLU A 551 -12.58 3.47 -6.45
C GLU A 551 -11.43 3.66 -5.45
N LEU A 552 -10.69 4.77 -5.60
CA LEU A 552 -9.59 5.15 -4.71
C LEU A 552 -9.81 6.58 -4.21
N GLU A 553 -9.71 6.76 -2.90
CA GLU A 553 -9.77 8.07 -2.27
C GLU A 553 -8.51 8.33 -1.43
N LEU A 554 -7.82 9.44 -1.70
CA LEU A 554 -6.66 9.88 -0.92
C LEU A 554 -6.96 11.25 -0.29
N ASN A 555 -6.81 11.37 1.02
CA ASN A 555 -6.99 12.64 1.72
C ASN A 555 -5.74 12.94 2.53
N ASN A 556 -5.05 14.02 2.17
CA ASN A 556 -3.73 14.39 2.68
C ASN A 556 -2.68 13.30 2.41
N GLY A 557 -1.52 13.44 3.05
CA GLY A 557 -0.43 12.46 2.98
C GLY A 557 0.55 12.68 1.83
N LEU A 558 1.42 11.69 1.65
CA LEU A 558 2.55 11.73 0.73
C LEU A 558 2.63 10.43 -0.08
N ILE A 559 2.80 10.55 -1.39
CA ILE A 559 3.32 9.46 -2.24
C ILE A 559 4.71 9.87 -2.69
N ASP A 560 5.71 9.03 -2.39
CA ASP A 560 7.11 9.26 -2.75
C ASP A 560 7.67 8.05 -3.52
N THR A 561 7.78 8.19 -4.83
CA THR A 561 8.13 7.12 -5.75
C THR A 561 9.47 7.42 -6.43
N GLN A 562 10.41 6.47 -6.35
CA GLN A 562 11.72 6.60 -6.98
C GLN A 562 11.98 5.51 -8.02
N GLY A 563 12.95 5.76 -8.90
CA GLY A 563 13.41 4.86 -9.94
C GLY A 563 12.91 5.24 -11.34
N ASN A 564 13.68 4.92 -12.37
CA ASN A 564 13.31 5.22 -13.75
C ASN A 564 11.99 4.54 -14.14
N TYR A 565 11.21 5.18 -15.02
CA TYR A 565 9.90 4.67 -15.49
C TYR A 565 8.86 4.45 -14.37
N SER A 566 9.00 5.10 -13.22
CA SER A 566 8.11 4.93 -12.08
C SER A 566 6.92 5.90 -12.12
N ALA A 567 5.84 5.59 -11.40
CA ALA A 567 4.71 6.50 -11.27
C ALA A 567 4.30 6.70 -9.79
N GLY A 568 3.96 7.92 -9.42
CA GLY A 568 3.41 8.23 -8.09
C GLY A 568 2.01 7.63 -7.93
N LEU A 569 1.03 8.24 -8.57
CA LEU A 569 -0.37 7.85 -8.58
C LEU A 569 -0.82 7.49 -9.99
N SER A 570 -1.45 6.33 -10.19
CA SER A 570 -2.00 5.97 -11.51
C SER A 570 -3.37 5.30 -11.46
N ALA A 571 -4.13 5.46 -12.55
CA ALA A 571 -5.45 4.84 -12.70
C ALA A 571 -5.65 4.28 -14.12
N GLY A 572 -6.35 3.15 -14.25
CA GLY A 572 -6.75 2.57 -15.53
C GLY A 572 -8.14 1.94 -15.43
N SER A 573 -9.10 2.43 -16.22
CA SER A 573 -10.52 2.04 -16.11
C SER A 573 -11.06 2.13 -14.68
N ALA A 574 -10.63 3.13 -13.90
CA ALA A 574 -10.93 3.30 -12.47
C ALA A 574 -11.18 4.77 -12.13
N THR A 575 -11.75 5.04 -10.95
CA THR A 575 -12.00 6.41 -10.46
C THR A 575 -11.13 6.73 -9.25
N VAL A 576 -10.43 7.85 -9.29
CA VAL A 576 -9.57 8.32 -8.21
C VAL A 576 -9.94 9.75 -7.82
N ILE A 577 -10.08 9.99 -6.51
CA ILE A 577 -10.23 11.32 -5.93
C ILE A 577 -9.10 11.54 -4.92
N ALA A 578 -8.26 12.56 -5.14
CA ALA A 578 -7.21 12.94 -4.22
C ALA A 578 -7.42 14.38 -3.72
N ARG A 579 -7.31 14.59 -2.41
CA ARG A 579 -7.46 15.90 -1.75
C ARG A 579 -6.20 16.21 -0.97
N ASN A 580 -5.62 17.38 -1.20
CA ASN A 580 -4.44 17.88 -0.51
C ASN A 580 -3.27 16.89 -0.46
N LEU A 581 -3.11 16.09 -1.52
CA LEU A 581 -2.08 15.06 -1.62
C LEU A 581 -0.76 15.68 -2.06
N SER A 582 0.35 15.28 -1.45
CA SER A 582 1.69 15.56 -1.97
C SER A 582 2.21 14.33 -2.73
N VAL A 583 2.62 14.52 -3.99
CA VAL A 583 3.22 13.47 -4.81
C VAL A 583 4.63 13.90 -5.20
N ARG A 584 5.62 13.07 -4.88
CA ARG A 584 7.01 13.24 -5.29
C ARG A 584 7.42 12.04 -6.12
N THR A 585 7.92 12.29 -7.32
CA THR A 585 8.50 11.26 -8.18
C THR A 585 9.94 11.63 -8.55
N SER A 586 10.87 10.67 -8.48
CA SER A 586 12.26 10.87 -8.92
C SER A 586 12.79 9.70 -9.74
N GLY A 587 13.21 9.97 -10.97
CA GLY A 587 13.81 8.98 -11.87
C GLY A 587 13.84 9.50 -13.30
N ASP A 588 14.74 8.94 -14.12
CA ASP A 588 14.81 9.32 -15.53
C ASP A 588 13.73 8.61 -16.37
N ASP A 589 13.68 8.96 -17.65
CA ASP A 589 12.75 8.42 -18.64
C ASP A 589 11.30 8.76 -18.29
N ASN A 590 10.40 7.76 -18.31
CA ASN A 590 8.97 7.90 -18.12
C ASN A 590 8.55 8.00 -16.64
N ALA A 591 9.30 8.75 -15.82
CA ALA A 591 8.98 8.95 -14.41
C ALA A 591 7.82 9.96 -14.28
N MET A 592 6.70 9.55 -13.70
CA MET A 592 5.48 10.36 -13.68
C MET A 592 4.95 10.61 -12.27
N GLY A 593 4.40 11.80 -12.03
CA GLY A 593 3.70 12.13 -10.79
C GLY A 593 2.34 11.43 -10.73
N VAL A 594 1.40 11.94 -11.51
CA VAL A 594 0.01 11.45 -11.59
C VAL A 594 -0.34 11.07 -13.02
N VAL A 595 -0.90 9.87 -13.22
CA VAL A 595 -1.20 9.31 -14.54
C VAL A 595 -2.63 8.78 -14.63
N ALA A 596 -3.48 9.47 -15.38
CA ALA A 596 -4.75 8.92 -15.86
C ALA A 596 -4.50 8.13 -17.16
N ASP A 597 -4.85 6.85 -17.17
CA ASP A 597 -4.76 5.97 -18.34
C ASP A 597 -6.18 5.59 -18.84
N THR A 598 -6.23 4.82 -19.91
CA THR A 598 -7.39 4.29 -20.63
C THR A 598 -8.63 4.12 -19.76
N GLY A 599 -9.68 4.88 -20.07
CA GLY A 599 -10.99 4.82 -19.42
C GLY A 599 -11.02 5.20 -17.93
N SER A 600 -9.95 5.80 -17.39
CA SER A 600 -9.91 6.25 -15.99
C SER A 600 -10.27 7.71 -15.83
N THR A 601 -10.67 8.08 -14.61
CA THR A 601 -10.82 9.48 -14.20
C THR A 601 -10.07 9.71 -12.90
N ILE A 602 -9.14 10.68 -12.91
CA ILE A 602 -8.45 11.15 -11.70
C ILE A 602 -8.86 12.60 -11.45
N THR A 603 -9.27 12.92 -10.23
CA THR A 603 -9.55 14.30 -9.79
C THR A 603 -8.68 14.68 -8.59
N LEU A 604 -7.92 15.76 -8.72
CA LEU A 604 -7.04 16.32 -7.69
C LEU A 604 -7.62 17.64 -7.16
N TYR A 605 -7.71 17.79 -5.84
CA TYR A 605 -8.09 19.04 -5.17
C TYR A 605 -6.96 19.51 -4.26
N GLY A 606 -6.28 20.59 -4.60
CA GLY A 606 -5.15 21.13 -3.86
C GLY A 606 -3.90 20.26 -3.94
N GLY A 607 -3.02 20.39 -2.94
CA GLY A 607 -1.80 19.57 -2.84
C GLY A 607 -0.68 19.97 -3.80
N SER A 608 0.30 19.07 -3.96
CA SER A 608 1.46 19.31 -4.83
C SER A 608 1.90 18.06 -5.59
N VAL A 609 2.46 18.25 -6.78
CA VAL A 609 3.09 17.20 -7.59
C VAL A 609 4.45 17.68 -8.06
N THR A 610 5.51 17.01 -7.60
CA THR A 610 6.89 17.30 -7.98
C THR A 610 7.53 16.09 -8.66
N THR A 611 7.96 16.24 -9.91
CA THR A 611 8.69 15.19 -10.64
C THR A 611 10.11 15.65 -10.95
N SER A 612 11.09 14.79 -10.71
CA SER A 612 12.51 15.06 -11.01
C SER A 612 13.15 13.93 -11.82
N GLY A 613 13.97 14.30 -12.79
CA GLY A 613 14.68 13.36 -13.68
C GLY A 613 14.72 13.86 -15.12
N ASN A 614 15.54 13.23 -15.95
CA ASN A 614 15.70 13.62 -17.34
C ASN A 614 14.92 12.69 -18.27
N GLY A 615 14.43 13.24 -19.39
CA GLY A 615 13.93 12.43 -20.51
C GLY A 615 14.99 11.49 -21.07
N SER A 616 14.53 10.48 -21.80
CA SER A 616 15.42 9.45 -22.35
C SER A 616 16.39 10.04 -23.38
N PRO A 617 17.70 9.78 -23.28
CA PRO A 617 18.66 10.20 -24.31
C PRO A 617 18.57 9.34 -25.58
N VAL A 618 17.75 8.29 -25.58
CA VAL A 618 17.65 7.31 -26.67
C VAL A 618 16.58 7.74 -27.68
N GLN A 619 17.01 8.14 -28.88
CA GLN A 619 16.12 8.63 -29.93
C GLN A 619 15.03 7.63 -30.35
N SER A 620 15.29 6.32 -30.24
CA SER A 620 14.29 5.28 -30.54
C SER A 620 13.28 5.05 -29.40
N ASN A 621 13.44 5.70 -28.25
CA ASN A 621 12.63 5.51 -27.05
C ASN A 621 12.42 6.83 -26.30
N LEU A 622 11.89 7.83 -27.01
CA LEU A 622 11.57 9.14 -26.45
C LEU A 622 10.50 8.98 -25.36
N THR A 623 10.94 9.03 -24.11
CA THR A 623 10.09 9.00 -22.93
C THR A 623 10.50 10.13 -22.01
N PHE A 624 9.52 10.73 -21.34
CA PHE A 624 9.69 12.01 -20.69
C PHE A 624 9.12 11.95 -19.28
N PRO A 625 9.76 12.64 -18.32
CA PRO A 625 9.19 12.78 -17.01
C PRO A 625 8.02 13.76 -17.05
N HIS A 626 6.94 13.43 -16.37
CA HIS A 626 5.74 14.27 -16.32
C HIS A 626 5.31 14.47 -14.87
N ALA A 627 4.81 15.66 -14.51
CA ALA A 627 4.10 15.79 -13.24
C ALA A 627 2.65 15.30 -13.38
N LEU A 628 1.88 15.82 -14.33
CA LEU A 628 0.53 15.36 -14.62
C LEU A 628 0.46 14.77 -16.04
N ALA A 629 -0.13 13.59 -16.17
CA ALA A 629 -0.32 12.94 -17.47
C ALA A 629 -1.74 12.37 -17.60
N SER A 630 -2.38 12.63 -18.74
CA SER A 630 -3.64 12.00 -19.16
C SER A 630 -3.44 11.37 -20.53
N ARG A 631 -3.53 10.04 -20.62
CA ARG A 631 -3.06 9.28 -21.78
C ARG A 631 -4.05 8.21 -22.20
N ASN A 632 -4.13 7.95 -23.51
CA ASN A 632 -5.01 6.95 -24.12
C ASN A 632 -6.50 7.30 -24.03
N GLN A 633 -7.29 6.61 -24.86
CA GLN A 633 -8.72 6.87 -25.03
C GLN A 633 -9.50 6.82 -23.70
N GLY A 634 -10.29 7.87 -23.45
CA GLY A 634 -11.20 7.96 -22.31
C GLY A 634 -10.52 8.25 -20.98
N ALA A 635 -9.22 8.53 -20.96
CA ALA A 635 -8.55 9.04 -19.77
C ALA A 635 -8.95 10.52 -19.53
N GLN A 636 -9.33 10.83 -18.29
CA GLN A 636 -9.63 12.20 -17.85
C GLN A 636 -8.84 12.53 -16.58
N LEU A 637 -8.10 13.64 -16.60
CA LEU A 637 -7.44 14.19 -15.41
C LEU A 637 -7.97 15.59 -15.12
N ASN A 638 -8.57 15.77 -13.94
CA ASN A 638 -9.03 17.07 -13.46
C ASN A 638 -8.15 17.50 -12.28
N ALA A 639 -7.63 18.72 -12.29
CA ALA A 639 -6.87 19.26 -11.18
C ALA A 639 -7.33 20.67 -10.84
N TYR A 640 -7.51 20.94 -9.54
CA TYR A 640 -7.98 22.21 -9.00
C TYR A 640 -7.05 22.69 -7.90
N GLY A 641 -6.40 23.86 -8.06
CA GLY A 641 -5.56 24.45 -7.01
C GLY A 641 -4.28 23.67 -6.67
N THR A 642 -3.81 22.78 -7.54
CA THR A 642 -2.61 21.95 -7.30
C THR A 642 -1.32 22.70 -7.70
N SER A 643 -0.27 22.60 -6.89
CA SER A 643 1.07 23.12 -7.27
C SER A 643 1.86 22.05 -8.01
N VAL A 644 2.31 22.35 -9.23
CA VAL A 644 3.03 21.43 -10.12
C VAL A 644 4.45 21.91 -10.33
N GLN A 645 5.43 21.02 -10.13
CA GLN A 645 6.83 21.29 -10.43
C GLN A 645 7.50 20.13 -11.17
N THR A 646 8.26 20.43 -12.23
CA THR A 646 9.19 19.47 -12.84
C THR A 646 10.62 20.00 -12.92
N LEU A 647 11.57 19.09 -12.70
CA LEU A 647 13.01 19.37 -12.70
C LEU A 647 13.75 18.35 -13.56
N GLY A 648 14.48 18.81 -14.57
CA GLY A 648 15.27 17.98 -15.48
C GLY A 648 14.94 18.24 -16.95
N SER A 649 15.83 17.80 -17.86
CA SER A 649 15.65 18.06 -19.29
C SER A 649 14.46 17.27 -19.85
N GLN A 650 13.74 17.87 -20.80
CA GLN A 650 12.56 17.28 -21.47
C GLN A 650 11.40 16.92 -20.51
N ALA A 651 11.36 17.52 -19.33
CA ALA A 651 10.31 17.27 -18.33
C ALA A 651 9.06 18.12 -18.60
N TYR A 652 7.86 17.54 -18.50
CA TYR A 652 6.60 18.26 -18.74
C TYR A 652 5.78 18.47 -17.47
N GLY A 653 5.22 19.67 -17.30
CA GLY A 653 4.32 19.99 -16.19
C GLY A 653 3.02 19.21 -16.29
N ALA A 654 2.25 19.46 -17.35
CA ALA A 654 1.01 18.75 -17.63
C ALA A 654 0.98 18.28 -19.09
N ALA A 655 0.74 16.99 -19.32
CA ALA A 655 0.78 16.35 -20.63
C ALA A 655 -0.51 15.57 -20.93
N VAL A 656 -1.05 15.76 -22.14
CA VAL A 656 -2.21 15.02 -22.66
C VAL A 656 -1.83 14.33 -23.96
N ASP A 657 -2.01 13.00 -24.02
CA ASP A 657 -1.58 12.17 -25.15
C ASP A 657 -2.68 11.22 -25.65
N ASP A 658 -2.67 10.92 -26.96
CA ASP A 658 -3.20 9.69 -27.56
C ASP A 658 -4.67 9.33 -27.20
N GLY A 659 -5.54 10.33 -27.01
CA GLY A 659 -6.95 10.11 -26.63
C GLY A 659 -7.32 10.60 -25.23
N GLY A 660 -6.36 11.14 -24.48
CA GLY A 660 -6.58 11.70 -23.14
C GLY A 660 -7.26 13.07 -23.17
N SER A 661 -7.79 13.46 -22.02
CA SER A 661 -8.34 14.81 -21.79
C SER A 661 -7.97 15.32 -20.41
N MET A 662 -7.82 16.63 -20.27
CA MET A 662 -7.42 17.26 -19.01
C MET A 662 -8.08 18.62 -18.80
N LEU A 663 -8.51 18.86 -17.57
CA LEU A 663 -9.03 20.15 -17.08
C LEU A 663 -8.18 20.63 -15.91
N LEU A 664 -7.57 21.80 -16.05
CA LEU A 664 -6.73 22.43 -15.03
C LEU A 664 -7.33 23.77 -14.61
N GLU A 665 -7.51 23.99 -13.31
CA GLU A 665 -8.06 25.25 -12.80
C GLU A 665 -7.32 25.74 -11.55
N GLY A 666 -6.77 26.96 -11.60
CA GLY A 666 -6.11 27.57 -10.43
C GLY A 666 -4.77 26.95 -10.06
N LEU A 667 -4.05 26.31 -11.00
CA LEU A 667 -2.74 25.69 -10.74
C LEU A 667 -1.58 26.68 -10.92
N THR A 668 -0.51 26.44 -10.17
CA THR A 668 0.84 26.95 -10.49
C THR A 668 1.65 25.82 -11.12
N VAL A 669 2.19 26.02 -12.32
CA VAL A 669 3.01 25.04 -13.05
C VAL A 669 4.41 25.61 -13.26
N LYS A 670 5.43 24.97 -12.69
CA LYS A 670 6.81 25.36 -12.87
C LYS A 670 7.63 24.23 -13.49
N THR A 671 8.26 24.47 -14.62
CA THR A 671 9.15 23.50 -15.25
C THR A 671 10.56 24.07 -15.39
N ALA A 672 11.58 23.28 -15.07
CA ALA A 672 12.96 23.70 -15.16
C ALA A 672 13.84 22.63 -15.81
N GLY A 673 14.35 22.93 -16.99
CA GLY A 673 15.24 22.08 -17.77
C GLY A 673 15.21 22.45 -19.26
N GLN A 674 16.30 22.13 -19.96
CA GLN A 674 16.32 22.26 -21.42
C GLN A 674 15.20 21.42 -22.03
N TYR A 675 14.50 21.94 -23.06
CA TYR A 675 13.37 21.27 -23.71
C TYR A 675 12.17 20.95 -22.80
N SER A 676 12.10 21.53 -21.61
CA SER A 676 10.94 21.33 -20.72
C SER A 676 9.69 22.04 -21.26
N THR A 677 8.52 21.49 -21.00
CA THR A 677 7.24 22.05 -21.47
C THR A 677 6.29 22.23 -20.31
N GLY A 678 5.71 23.43 -20.16
CA GLY A 678 4.71 23.69 -19.11
C GLY A 678 3.46 22.86 -19.33
N LEU A 679 2.77 23.12 -20.44
CA LEU A 679 1.54 22.48 -20.87
C LEU A 679 1.73 21.81 -22.23
N TYR A 680 1.38 20.53 -22.36
CA TYR A 680 1.53 19.77 -23.60
C TYR A 680 0.23 19.04 -23.95
N ALA A 681 -0.21 19.17 -25.20
CA ALA A 681 -1.30 18.40 -25.78
C ALA A 681 -0.88 17.84 -27.15
N GLY A 682 -0.64 16.53 -27.22
CA GLY A 682 0.01 15.90 -28.37
C GLY A 682 -0.69 14.64 -28.85
N ILE A 683 -0.64 14.42 -30.17
CA ILE A 683 -1.04 13.12 -30.77
C ILE A 683 0.22 12.43 -31.30
N GLY A 684 0.47 11.22 -30.80
CA GLY A 684 1.50 10.34 -31.30
C GLY A 684 1.06 9.58 -32.56
N THR A 685 2.03 9.10 -33.33
CA THR A 685 1.78 8.34 -34.57
C THR A 685 1.34 6.90 -34.33
N LEU A 686 1.65 6.32 -33.16
CA LEU A 686 1.39 4.91 -32.87
C LEU A 686 -0.05 4.63 -32.43
N LYS A 687 -0.66 5.55 -31.68
CA LYS A 687 -2.00 5.41 -31.10
C LYS A 687 -2.78 6.74 -31.20
N PRO A 688 -3.09 7.21 -32.41
CA PRO A 688 -3.73 8.51 -32.56
C PRO A 688 -5.12 8.52 -31.90
N GLY A 689 -5.35 9.48 -31.02
CA GLY A 689 -6.62 9.74 -30.37
C GLY A 689 -6.83 11.24 -30.21
N GLN A 690 -8.09 11.66 -30.08
CA GLN A 690 -8.41 13.08 -29.86
C GLN A 690 -7.85 13.52 -28.51
N VAL A 691 -7.13 14.64 -28.48
CA VAL A 691 -6.60 15.22 -27.23
C VAL A 691 -7.19 16.60 -26.98
N SER A 692 -7.52 16.87 -25.72
CA SER A 692 -8.03 18.17 -25.28
C SER A 692 -7.43 18.55 -23.93
N LEU A 693 -6.87 19.76 -23.86
CA LEU A 693 -6.39 20.38 -22.63
C LEU A 693 -7.07 21.74 -22.44
N THR A 694 -7.87 21.87 -21.39
CA THR A 694 -8.46 23.15 -20.98
C THR A 694 -7.80 23.63 -19.70
N ALA A 695 -7.24 24.83 -19.73
CA ALA A 695 -6.52 25.46 -18.63
C ALA A 695 -7.15 26.82 -18.27
N ARG A 696 -7.57 26.99 -17.01
CA ARG A 696 -8.24 28.20 -16.50
C ARG A 696 -7.50 28.75 -15.29
N ASN A 697 -7.28 30.06 -15.24
CA ASN A 697 -6.65 30.71 -14.10
C ASN A 697 -5.30 30.07 -13.71
N LEU A 698 -4.42 29.82 -14.69
CA LEU A 698 -3.11 29.21 -14.44
C LEU A 698 -2.00 30.25 -14.33
N SER A 699 -0.98 29.91 -13.53
CA SER A 699 0.33 30.57 -13.59
C SER A 699 1.39 29.55 -14.01
N VAL A 700 1.98 29.73 -15.19
CA VAL A 700 2.95 28.82 -15.79
C VAL A 700 4.31 29.52 -15.91
N GLU A 701 5.35 28.93 -15.35
CA GLU A 701 6.74 29.38 -15.49
C GLU A 701 7.59 28.26 -16.07
N THR A 702 8.27 28.51 -17.20
CA THR A 702 9.20 27.54 -17.81
C THR A 702 10.60 28.13 -17.93
N LEU A 703 11.59 27.37 -17.47
CA LEU A 703 12.98 27.79 -17.32
C LEU A 703 13.90 26.81 -18.06
N GLY A 704 14.51 27.23 -19.14
CA GLY A 704 15.45 26.41 -19.90
C GLY A 704 15.52 26.82 -21.36
N GLN A 705 16.65 26.52 -22.00
CA GLN A 705 16.76 26.68 -23.45
C GLN A 705 15.75 25.76 -24.15
N GLN A 706 15.16 26.25 -25.24
CA GLN A 706 14.18 25.51 -26.05
C GLN A 706 12.96 25.00 -25.26
N ALA A 707 12.64 25.65 -24.14
CA ALA A 707 11.46 25.33 -23.35
C ALA A 707 10.19 25.95 -23.95
N ALA A 708 9.04 25.30 -23.77
CA ALA A 708 7.74 25.82 -24.22
C ALA A 708 6.81 26.07 -23.02
N GLY A 709 6.08 27.19 -23.02
CA GLY A 709 5.05 27.48 -22.03
C GLY A 709 3.84 26.58 -22.22
N ALA A 710 3.26 26.63 -23.42
CA ALA A 710 2.23 25.70 -23.89
C ALA A 710 2.53 25.25 -25.32
N LEU A 711 2.43 23.94 -25.57
CA LEU A 711 2.69 23.29 -26.84
C LEU A 711 1.54 22.35 -27.21
N VAL A 712 0.98 22.53 -28.40
CA VAL A 712 0.00 21.61 -28.98
C VAL A 712 0.46 21.12 -30.36
N SER A 713 0.36 19.81 -30.60
CA SER A 713 0.69 19.22 -31.90
C SER A 713 -0.20 18.03 -32.24
N ARG A 714 -0.80 18.04 -33.42
CA ARG A 714 -1.58 16.88 -33.92
C ARG A 714 -0.78 15.97 -34.84
N GLN A 715 0.48 16.30 -35.15
CA GLN A 715 1.34 15.55 -36.09
C GLN A 715 0.64 15.10 -37.38
N TYR A 716 -0.22 15.98 -37.94
CA TYR A 716 -1.07 15.70 -39.11
C TYR A 716 -2.02 14.50 -39.01
N GLN A 717 -2.24 13.96 -37.81
CA GLN A 717 -3.19 12.87 -37.57
C GLN A 717 -4.64 13.32 -37.74
N THR A 718 -5.53 12.42 -38.15
CA THR A 718 -6.96 12.72 -38.35
C THR A 718 -7.67 13.26 -37.10
N PRO A 719 -7.43 12.74 -35.88
CA PRO A 719 -8.05 13.30 -34.68
C PRO A 719 -7.54 14.71 -34.36
N THR A 720 -8.35 15.49 -33.65
CA THR A 720 -8.01 16.87 -33.27
C THR A 720 -7.14 16.91 -32.02
N ALA A 721 -6.24 17.90 -31.97
CA ALA A 721 -5.49 18.27 -30.78
C ALA A 721 -5.78 19.73 -30.44
N THR A 722 -6.37 19.96 -29.26
CA THR A 722 -6.79 21.29 -28.80
C THR A 722 -6.15 21.64 -27.46
N LEU A 723 -5.75 22.91 -27.32
CA LEU A 723 -5.30 23.51 -26.07
C LEU A 723 -5.96 24.87 -25.89
N ASP A 724 -6.79 25.02 -24.85
CA ASP A 724 -7.52 26.24 -24.53
C ASP A 724 -7.02 26.85 -23.22
N LEU A 725 -6.53 28.09 -23.27
CA LEU A 725 -6.05 28.86 -22.13
C LEU A 725 -6.98 30.03 -21.83
N ILE A 726 -7.42 30.16 -20.58
CA ILE A 726 -8.36 31.21 -20.16
C ILE A 726 -7.84 31.81 -18.85
N ASP A 727 -7.86 33.14 -18.75
CA ASP A 727 -7.48 33.86 -17.52
C ASP A 727 -6.07 33.50 -16.99
N SER A 728 -5.11 33.21 -17.87
CA SER A 728 -3.84 32.57 -17.49
C SER A 728 -2.61 33.43 -17.75
N THR A 729 -1.54 33.18 -17.00
CA THR A 729 -0.24 33.86 -17.14
C THR A 729 0.86 32.85 -17.47
N LEU A 730 1.59 33.07 -18.55
CA LEU A 730 2.71 32.24 -18.99
C LEU A 730 3.98 33.09 -19.04
N THR A 731 5.04 32.63 -18.37
CA THR A 731 6.39 33.20 -18.46
C THR A 731 7.37 32.13 -18.90
N THR A 732 8.11 32.37 -19.98
CA THR A 732 9.16 31.46 -20.46
C THR A 732 10.50 32.18 -20.50
N ARG A 733 11.56 31.47 -20.09
CA ARG A 733 12.92 32.00 -20.04
C ARG A 733 13.93 31.01 -20.59
N GLY A 734 14.67 31.46 -21.59
CA GLY A 734 15.74 30.71 -22.23
C GLY A 734 15.85 31.05 -23.72
N GLN A 735 17.04 30.85 -24.27
CA GLN A 735 17.24 30.95 -25.71
C GLN A 735 16.33 29.95 -26.45
N LEU A 736 15.74 30.38 -27.57
CA LEU A 736 14.82 29.58 -28.38
C LEU A 736 13.58 29.05 -27.61
N SER A 737 13.23 29.65 -26.47
CA SER A 737 12.05 29.25 -25.71
C SER A 737 10.78 29.92 -26.25
N HIS A 738 9.62 29.26 -26.19
CA HIS A 738 8.39 29.74 -26.80
C HIS A 738 7.25 29.83 -25.79
N GLY A 739 6.43 30.88 -25.87
CA GLY A 739 5.28 31.07 -24.99
C GLY A 739 4.15 30.11 -25.33
N LEU A 740 3.45 30.39 -26.43
CA LEU A 740 2.41 29.55 -27.01
C LEU A 740 2.88 28.96 -28.33
N GLN A 741 2.75 27.65 -28.52
CA GLN A 741 3.19 26.97 -29.74
C GLN A 741 2.14 25.98 -30.23
N ALA A 742 1.70 26.14 -31.47
CA ALA A 742 0.82 25.21 -32.18
C ALA A 742 1.48 24.69 -33.45
N GLU A 743 1.45 23.37 -33.63
CA GLU A 743 2.18 22.66 -34.68
C GLU A 743 1.30 21.68 -35.47
N SER A 744 1.66 21.46 -36.73
CA SER A 744 1.19 20.35 -37.57
C SER A 744 -0.33 20.25 -37.71
N GLY A 745 -1.03 21.38 -37.77
CA GLY A 745 -2.48 21.46 -37.89
C GLY A 745 -3.26 21.38 -36.58
N ALA A 746 -2.60 21.53 -35.43
CA ALA A 746 -3.24 21.64 -34.13
C ALA A 746 -3.94 22.99 -33.94
N GLN A 747 -4.78 23.07 -32.90
CA GLN A 747 -5.53 24.27 -32.54
C GLN A 747 -5.17 24.71 -31.13
N LEU A 748 -4.79 25.98 -30.97
CA LEU A 748 -4.55 26.61 -29.68
C LEU A 748 -5.43 27.85 -29.56
N SER A 749 -6.11 28.03 -28.44
CA SER A 749 -6.80 29.27 -28.11
C SER A 749 -6.30 29.84 -26.79
N ALA A 750 -6.21 31.17 -26.71
CA ALA A 750 -5.93 31.87 -25.47
C ALA A 750 -6.85 33.09 -25.34
N SER A 751 -7.51 33.24 -24.18
CA SER A 751 -8.32 34.41 -23.86
C SER A 751 -8.00 34.99 -22.50
N ASN A 752 -8.11 36.31 -22.35
CA ASN A 752 -7.87 37.02 -21.08
C ASN A 752 -6.54 36.66 -20.42
N SER A 753 -5.50 36.48 -21.21
CA SER A 753 -4.25 35.87 -20.77
C SER A 753 -3.04 36.77 -21.03
N ALA A 754 -1.95 36.52 -20.32
CA ALA A 754 -0.68 37.22 -20.52
C ALA A 754 0.45 36.22 -20.81
N VAL A 755 1.24 36.50 -21.84
CA VAL A 755 2.39 35.70 -22.27
C VAL A 755 3.63 36.58 -22.24
N SER A 756 4.68 36.14 -21.55
CA SER A 756 5.97 36.81 -21.53
C SER A 756 7.11 35.86 -21.82
N THR A 757 7.98 36.21 -22.76
CA THR A 757 9.12 35.37 -23.15
C THR A 757 10.42 36.14 -23.09
N HIS A 758 11.49 35.49 -22.62
CA HIS A 758 12.81 36.12 -22.46
C HIS A 758 13.92 35.22 -23.00
N GLY A 759 14.71 35.74 -23.93
CA GLY A 759 15.87 35.09 -24.51
C GLY A 759 15.97 35.32 -26.01
N ASP A 760 17.15 35.12 -26.57
CA ASP A 760 17.34 35.25 -28.01
C ASP A 760 16.48 34.23 -28.75
N SER A 761 15.79 34.70 -29.78
CA SER A 761 14.81 33.94 -30.57
C SER A 761 13.68 33.33 -29.72
N ALA A 762 13.37 33.92 -28.56
CA ALA A 762 12.31 33.44 -27.69
C ALA A 762 10.94 34.00 -28.10
N LEU A 763 10.17 33.23 -28.86
CA LEU A 763 8.91 33.68 -29.45
C LEU A 763 7.75 33.75 -28.47
N GLY A 764 6.87 34.72 -28.65
CA GLY A 764 5.64 34.83 -27.88
C GLY A 764 4.64 33.75 -28.28
N VAL A 765 4.25 33.74 -29.54
CA VAL A 765 3.23 32.85 -30.12
C VAL A 765 3.71 32.34 -31.47
N LEU A 766 3.63 31.03 -31.68
CA LEU A 766 4.00 30.35 -32.92
C LEU A 766 2.83 29.50 -33.44
N ALA A 767 2.31 29.85 -34.61
CA ALA A 767 1.46 29.01 -35.44
C ALA A 767 2.27 28.47 -36.61
N ASN A 768 2.51 27.17 -36.64
CA ASN A 768 3.39 26.56 -37.64
C ASN A 768 2.72 25.37 -38.32
N ASN A 769 3.10 25.09 -39.57
CA ASN A 769 2.79 23.83 -40.24
C ASN A 769 1.27 23.56 -40.31
N GLN A 770 0.51 24.56 -40.80
CA GLN A 770 -0.96 24.55 -40.90
C GLN A 770 -1.73 24.58 -39.57
N ALA A 771 -1.06 24.79 -38.43
CA ALA A 771 -1.73 25.00 -37.15
C ALA A 771 -2.42 26.37 -37.06
N SER A 772 -3.42 26.48 -36.19
CA SER A 772 -4.14 27.73 -35.93
C SER A 772 -4.01 28.15 -34.48
N VAL A 773 -3.73 29.44 -34.25
CA VAL A 773 -3.77 30.06 -32.93
C VAL A 773 -4.78 31.20 -32.91
N GLN A 774 -5.68 31.19 -31.92
CA GLN A 774 -6.67 32.24 -31.67
C GLN A 774 -6.35 32.96 -30.37
N LEU A 775 -6.25 34.29 -30.42
CA LEU A 775 -5.99 35.15 -29.26
C LEU A 775 -7.10 36.18 -29.12
N ASP A 776 -7.73 36.26 -27.95
CA ASP A 776 -8.70 37.30 -27.63
C ASP A 776 -8.39 37.95 -26.28
N GLN A 777 -8.19 39.26 -26.23
CA GLN A 777 -7.83 39.95 -24.99
C GLN A 777 -6.52 39.41 -24.37
N VAL A 778 -5.50 39.17 -25.20
CA VAL A 778 -4.21 38.63 -24.78
C VAL A 778 -3.11 39.69 -24.83
N GLY A 779 -2.30 39.75 -23.77
CA GLY A 779 -1.07 40.54 -23.73
C GLY A 779 0.15 39.67 -24.05
N VAL A 780 0.88 39.94 -25.13
CA VAL A 780 2.12 39.21 -25.48
C VAL A 780 3.30 40.16 -25.36
N ASN A 781 4.31 39.80 -24.57
CA ASN A 781 5.53 40.59 -24.36
C ASN A 781 6.78 39.73 -24.57
N THR A 782 7.58 40.01 -25.59
CA THR A 782 8.81 39.26 -25.86
C THR A 782 10.04 40.13 -25.66
N HIS A 783 11.12 39.54 -25.13
CA HIS A 783 12.39 40.23 -24.91
C HIS A 783 13.58 39.37 -25.38
N GLY A 784 14.39 39.90 -26.29
CA GLY A 784 15.61 39.26 -26.81
C GLY A 784 15.78 39.50 -28.31
N ASP A 785 16.99 39.30 -28.83
CA ASP A 785 17.23 39.45 -30.27
C ASP A 785 16.43 38.39 -31.05
N LEU A 786 15.78 38.78 -32.15
CA LEU A 786 14.89 37.91 -32.94
C LEU A 786 13.71 37.30 -32.14
N ALA A 787 13.39 37.82 -30.96
CA ALA A 787 12.26 37.38 -30.14
C ALA A 787 10.95 37.92 -30.71
N HIS A 788 10.47 37.37 -31.84
CA HIS A 788 9.22 37.81 -32.45
C HIS A 788 8.01 37.49 -31.55
N ALA A 789 7.05 38.40 -31.46
CA ALA A 789 5.89 38.23 -30.60
C ALA A 789 4.85 37.28 -31.21
N LEU A 790 4.44 37.49 -32.45
CA LEU A 790 3.55 36.61 -33.19
C LEU A 790 4.26 36.04 -34.42
N VAL A 791 4.18 34.73 -34.63
CA VAL A 791 4.79 34.05 -35.77
C VAL A 791 3.78 33.14 -36.49
N ALA A 792 3.54 33.42 -37.78
CA ALA A 792 2.80 32.55 -38.69
C ALA A 792 3.76 31.91 -39.70
N LYS A 793 3.89 30.59 -39.67
CA LYS A 793 4.86 29.86 -40.51
C LYS A 793 4.23 28.68 -41.24
N ASN A 794 4.65 28.42 -42.47
CA ASN A 794 4.34 27.18 -43.22
C ASN A 794 2.83 26.84 -43.19
N GLY A 795 1.98 27.79 -43.58
CA GLY A 795 0.52 27.58 -43.56
C GLY A 795 -0.14 27.89 -42.23
N GLY A 796 0.62 28.28 -41.22
CA GLY A 796 0.10 28.68 -39.91
C GLY A 796 -0.84 29.87 -40.00
N VAL A 797 -1.88 29.85 -39.17
CA VAL A 797 -2.94 30.86 -39.10
C VAL A 797 -2.96 31.48 -37.71
N LEU A 798 -2.92 32.81 -37.67
CA LEU A 798 -3.11 33.61 -36.46
C LEU A 798 -4.39 34.41 -36.59
N ASP A 799 -5.30 34.28 -35.62
CA ASP A 799 -6.48 35.13 -35.47
C ASP A 799 -6.36 35.87 -34.12
N VAL A 800 -6.28 37.19 -34.16
CA VAL A 800 -5.92 38.01 -33.00
C VAL A 800 -6.92 39.16 -32.85
N THR A 801 -7.63 39.20 -31.72
CA THR A 801 -8.65 40.21 -31.40
C THR A 801 -8.35 40.87 -30.06
N HIS A 802 -8.63 42.17 -29.92
CA HIS A 802 -8.55 42.92 -28.65
C HIS A 802 -7.22 42.77 -27.88
N SER A 803 -6.11 42.55 -28.59
CA SER A 803 -4.85 42.09 -27.98
C SER A 803 -3.77 43.15 -28.06
N THR A 804 -2.82 43.10 -27.11
CA THR A 804 -1.66 43.99 -27.06
C THR A 804 -0.40 43.18 -27.22
N ILE A 805 0.37 43.47 -28.27
CA ILE A 805 1.52 42.69 -28.73
C ILE A 805 2.76 43.58 -28.70
N ASN A 806 3.71 43.27 -27.84
CA ASN A 806 4.96 44.01 -27.68
C ASN A 806 6.16 43.11 -27.96
N ALA A 807 7.01 43.52 -28.89
CA ALA A 807 8.29 42.86 -29.18
C ALA A 807 9.48 43.76 -28.87
N ASP A 808 10.39 43.27 -28.04
CA ASP A 808 11.56 44.01 -27.58
C ASP A 808 12.86 43.27 -27.87
N GLY A 809 13.80 43.90 -28.58
CA GLY A 809 15.09 43.31 -28.94
C GLY A 809 15.46 43.44 -30.41
N GLY A 810 16.73 43.22 -30.74
CA GLY A 810 17.27 43.45 -32.07
C GLY A 810 16.54 42.63 -33.13
N GLN A 811 16.06 43.29 -34.19
CA GLN A 811 15.30 42.67 -35.28
C GLN A 811 14.01 41.93 -34.85
N ALA A 812 13.51 42.14 -33.63
CA ALA A 812 12.25 41.57 -33.18
C ALA A 812 11.08 42.23 -33.91
N ALA A 813 10.04 41.44 -34.19
CA ALA A 813 8.83 41.92 -34.86
C ALA A 813 7.62 41.61 -33.98
N ALA A 814 6.64 42.51 -33.97
CA ALA A 814 5.37 42.23 -33.32
C ALA A 814 4.62 41.12 -34.08
N LEU A 815 4.69 41.14 -35.42
CA LEU A 815 4.21 40.06 -36.28
C LEU A 815 5.27 39.69 -37.31
N TYR A 816 5.63 38.41 -37.33
CA TYR A 816 6.55 37.82 -38.30
C TYR A 816 5.83 36.72 -39.09
N SER A 817 5.88 36.78 -40.42
CA SER A 817 5.27 35.76 -41.29
C SER A 817 6.28 35.14 -42.23
N GLN A 818 6.21 33.82 -42.36
CA GLN A 818 7.16 33.01 -43.12
C GLN A 818 6.45 31.80 -43.75
N GLY A 819 5.78 32.02 -44.87
CA GLY A 819 5.12 30.97 -45.65
C GLY A 819 5.81 30.65 -46.98
N THR A 820 5.20 29.73 -47.72
CA THR A 820 5.50 29.42 -49.12
C THR A 820 4.28 29.71 -50.00
N ASP A 821 4.41 29.68 -51.32
CA ASP A 821 3.26 29.89 -52.23
C ASP A 821 2.12 28.89 -51.99
N VAL A 822 2.46 27.68 -51.54
CA VAL A 822 1.49 26.62 -51.21
C VAL A 822 0.96 26.77 -49.79
N LEU A 823 1.83 27.10 -48.84
CA LEU A 823 1.54 27.17 -47.42
C LEU A 823 1.87 28.57 -46.89
N LYS A 824 1.05 29.54 -47.27
CA LYS A 824 1.20 30.94 -46.87
C LYS A 824 1.04 31.11 -45.36
N GLY A 825 1.84 31.98 -44.75
CA GLY A 825 1.57 32.42 -43.38
C GLY A 825 0.38 33.39 -43.39
N GLN A 826 -0.60 33.16 -42.52
CA GLN A 826 -1.82 33.97 -42.44
C GLN A 826 -1.96 34.63 -41.08
N ALA A 827 -2.31 35.91 -41.08
CA ALA A 827 -2.60 36.64 -39.86
C ALA A 827 -3.79 37.58 -40.05
N ASN A 828 -4.83 37.41 -39.24
CA ASN A 828 -5.96 38.33 -39.12
C ASN A 828 -5.85 39.02 -37.75
N VAL A 829 -5.60 40.33 -37.77
CA VAL A 829 -5.44 41.14 -36.57
C VAL A 829 -6.54 42.20 -36.55
N ASP A 830 -7.36 42.17 -35.51
CA ASP A 830 -8.53 43.02 -35.36
C ASP A 830 -8.52 43.70 -33.97
N ASN A 831 -8.87 44.99 -33.92
CA ASN A 831 -8.96 45.77 -32.69
C ASN A 831 -7.75 45.64 -31.75
N SER A 832 -6.53 45.61 -32.30
CA SER A 832 -5.32 45.25 -31.54
C SER A 832 -4.21 46.28 -31.69
N VAL A 833 -3.25 46.23 -30.75
CA VAL A 833 -2.07 47.10 -30.75
C VAL A 833 -0.82 46.26 -30.95
N LEU A 834 -0.08 46.53 -32.01
CA LEU A 834 1.20 45.89 -32.33
C LEU A 834 2.32 46.93 -32.21
N HIS A 835 3.22 46.67 -31.26
CA HIS A 835 4.35 47.52 -30.97
C HIS A 835 5.67 46.74 -31.00
N ASN A 836 6.72 47.38 -31.49
CA ASN A 836 8.07 46.87 -31.39
C ASN A 836 9.06 48.00 -31.05
N ARG A 837 10.11 47.69 -30.25
CA ARG A 837 11.15 48.67 -29.90
C ARG A 837 12.17 48.83 -31.03
N GLU A 838 12.63 47.71 -31.57
CA GLU A 838 13.69 47.61 -32.58
C GLU A 838 13.24 46.64 -33.68
N GLY A 839 13.70 46.82 -34.93
CA GLY A 839 13.25 45.99 -36.06
C GLY A 839 12.04 46.58 -36.79
N ALA A 840 11.27 45.75 -37.51
CA ALA A 840 10.02 46.16 -38.16
C ALA A 840 8.82 45.63 -37.36
N THR A 841 7.74 46.41 -37.24
CA THR A 841 6.54 45.95 -36.53
C THR A 841 5.93 44.72 -37.18
N VAL A 842 5.76 44.75 -38.50
CA VAL A 842 5.38 43.61 -39.34
C VAL A 842 6.56 43.26 -40.25
N ALA A 843 6.99 42.00 -40.19
CA ALA A 843 8.08 41.47 -41.00
C ALA A 843 7.62 40.24 -41.78
N VAL A 844 7.94 40.21 -43.08
CA VAL A 844 7.60 39.10 -43.97
C VAL A 844 8.87 38.59 -44.65
N ALA A 845 9.13 37.29 -44.51
CA ALA A 845 10.23 36.59 -45.17
C ALA A 845 9.72 35.27 -45.77
N GLY A 846 9.20 35.34 -47.00
CA GLY A 846 8.41 34.30 -47.67
C GLY A 846 7.04 34.84 -48.06
N VAL A 847 6.03 33.97 -48.18
CA VAL A 847 4.69 34.36 -48.64
C VAL A 847 3.73 34.55 -47.47
N ALA A 848 3.04 35.69 -47.43
CA ALA A 848 2.12 36.03 -46.35
C ALA A 848 0.84 36.71 -46.86
N ASP A 849 -0.30 36.32 -46.28
CA ASP A 849 -1.57 37.07 -46.38
C ASP A 849 -1.89 37.65 -44.98
N ILE A 850 -1.91 38.96 -44.86
CA ILE A 850 -2.08 39.67 -43.58
C ILE A 850 -3.27 40.64 -43.68
N LYS A 851 -4.16 40.60 -42.70
CA LYS A 851 -5.25 41.56 -42.52
C LYS A 851 -5.08 42.32 -41.23
N LEU A 852 -5.15 43.63 -41.30
CA LEU A 852 -5.09 44.55 -40.18
C LEU A 852 -6.37 45.39 -40.17
N SER A 853 -7.23 45.17 -39.19
CA SER A 853 -8.53 45.84 -39.03
C SER A 853 -8.57 46.58 -37.71
N ASP A 854 -8.99 47.84 -37.70
CA ASP A 854 -9.19 48.67 -36.50
C ASP A 854 -8.01 48.62 -35.51
N SER A 855 -6.79 48.51 -36.02
CA SER A 855 -5.59 48.19 -35.25
C SER A 855 -4.54 49.31 -35.33
N ILE A 856 -3.68 49.39 -34.32
CA ILE A 856 -2.55 50.31 -34.26
C ILE A 856 -1.27 49.51 -34.46
N VAL A 857 -0.50 49.82 -35.50
CA VAL A 857 0.72 49.10 -35.88
C VAL A 857 1.89 50.06 -36.00
N GLY A 858 2.86 49.96 -35.09
CA GLY A 858 4.08 50.76 -35.15
C GLY A 858 4.83 50.84 -33.82
N GLY A 859 6.03 51.42 -33.83
CA GLY A 859 6.81 51.66 -32.61
C GLY A 859 8.27 52.04 -32.86
N SER A 860 8.94 51.23 -33.67
CA SER A 860 10.36 51.35 -34.03
C SER A 860 10.66 52.35 -35.16
N GLY A 861 9.65 53.06 -35.66
CA GLY A 861 9.77 53.91 -36.84
C GLY A 861 9.75 53.18 -38.19
N ARG A 862 9.61 51.84 -38.20
CA ARG A 862 9.38 51.02 -39.39
C ARG A 862 8.23 50.05 -39.14
N TRP A 863 7.08 50.26 -39.78
CA TRP A 863 5.93 49.39 -39.57
C TRP A 863 5.98 48.13 -40.45
N LEU A 864 6.61 48.20 -41.64
CA LEU A 864 6.71 47.06 -42.56
C LEU A 864 8.14 46.82 -43.06
N ASN A 865 8.53 45.55 -43.09
CA ASN A 865 9.71 45.08 -43.81
C ASN A 865 9.41 43.77 -44.54
N VAL A 866 9.46 43.79 -45.87
CA VAL A 866 9.34 42.61 -46.73
C VAL A 866 10.70 42.34 -47.35
N ASP A 867 11.29 41.20 -47.03
CA ASP A 867 12.65 40.87 -47.44
C ASP A 867 12.81 39.37 -47.73
N ARG A 868 13.95 39.01 -48.30
CA ARG A 868 14.47 37.65 -48.25
C ARG A 868 15.03 37.40 -46.84
N ALA A 869 14.97 36.16 -46.35
CA ALA A 869 15.58 35.84 -45.06
C ALA A 869 17.10 36.15 -45.06
N LEU A 870 17.59 36.73 -43.95
CA LEU A 870 19.02 37.00 -43.72
C LEU A 870 19.83 35.68 -43.59
N ALA A 871 21.13 35.75 -43.86
CA ALA A 871 22.06 34.61 -44.03
C ALA A 871 22.26 33.70 -42.79
N SER A 872 22.64 32.44 -43.06
CA SER A 872 22.93 31.36 -42.12
C SER A 872 24.28 31.50 -41.37
N ASP A 873 24.40 30.87 -40.20
CA ASP A 873 25.67 30.69 -39.46
C ASP A 873 26.17 29.22 -39.41
N GLY A 874 25.51 28.29 -40.11
CA GLY A 874 26.10 26.98 -40.42
C GLY A 874 26.23 25.99 -39.25
N SER A 875 25.36 25.99 -38.23
CA SER A 875 25.30 24.89 -37.26
C SER A 875 23.97 24.11 -37.30
N GLN A 876 24.07 22.77 -37.40
CA GLN A 876 22.97 21.83 -37.25
C GLN A 876 22.58 21.78 -35.76
N VAL A 877 21.38 22.22 -35.39
CA VAL A 877 20.86 22.03 -34.02
C VAL A 877 20.00 20.76 -33.98
N PRO A 878 20.16 19.87 -32.98
CA PRO A 878 19.48 18.59 -32.93
C PRO A 878 17.95 18.71 -32.85
N ASP A 879 17.29 17.90 -33.66
CA ASP A 879 15.86 17.57 -33.63
C ASP A 879 15.49 16.88 -32.31
N MET A 880 14.36 17.25 -31.72
CA MET A 880 13.70 16.61 -30.57
C MET A 880 13.22 15.17 -30.85
N GLY A 881 13.70 14.57 -31.96
CA GLY A 881 13.25 13.29 -32.47
C GLY A 881 11.83 13.31 -33.04
N THR A 882 11.26 14.49 -33.33
CA THR A 882 9.94 14.64 -33.95
C THR A 882 10.00 14.88 -35.46
N GLY A 883 11.20 15.03 -36.04
CA GLY A 883 11.38 15.25 -37.49
C GLY A 883 10.81 16.58 -37.99
N LEU A 884 10.45 17.50 -37.10
CA LEU A 884 9.71 18.72 -37.42
C LEU A 884 10.30 19.90 -36.64
N TRP A 885 10.81 20.86 -37.41
CA TRP A 885 11.46 22.10 -36.99
C TRP A 885 10.61 22.94 -36.03
N GLN A 886 11.14 23.29 -34.85
CA GLN A 886 10.37 23.86 -33.72
C GLN A 886 10.60 25.35 -33.39
N GLY A 887 11.39 26.11 -34.15
CA GLY A 887 11.57 27.55 -33.87
C GLY A 887 11.98 28.30 -35.12
N VAL A 888 11.84 29.63 -35.16
CA VAL A 888 12.14 30.48 -36.34
C VAL A 888 13.61 30.38 -36.72
N GLY A 889 13.97 29.33 -37.45
CA GLY A 889 15.28 29.14 -38.01
C GLY A 889 15.63 30.31 -38.93
N ARG A 890 16.88 30.72 -38.83
CA ARG A 890 17.47 31.87 -39.52
C ARG A 890 17.64 31.67 -41.03
N SER A 891 16.93 30.72 -41.67
CA SER A 891 17.15 30.35 -43.06
C SER A 891 15.84 29.94 -43.75
N LEU A 892 15.48 30.63 -44.83
CA LEU A 892 14.58 30.17 -45.89
C LEU A 892 14.92 30.88 -47.22
N ALA A 893 14.81 30.15 -48.33
CA ALA A 893 15.34 30.52 -49.64
C ALA A 893 14.39 31.33 -50.55
N SER A 894 13.25 31.80 -50.04
CA SER A 894 12.24 32.50 -50.86
C SER A 894 12.25 34.00 -50.63
N ALA A 895 12.04 34.77 -51.69
CA ALA A 895 11.84 36.21 -51.61
C ALA A 895 10.55 36.52 -50.84
N GLY A 896 10.49 37.68 -50.20
CA GLY A 896 9.28 38.13 -49.54
C GLY A 896 8.17 38.40 -50.56
N ASN A 897 6.97 37.87 -50.33
CA ASN A 897 5.76 38.18 -51.09
C ASN A 897 4.62 38.43 -50.10
N ALA A 898 4.42 39.70 -49.75
CA ALA A 898 3.44 40.11 -48.75
C ALA A 898 2.18 40.66 -49.42
N ASN A 899 1.02 40.15 -49.06
CA ASN A 899 -0.28 40.74 -49.36
C ASN A 899 -0.91 41.24 -48.06
N ILE A 900 -1.04 42.55 -47.93
CA ILE A 900 -1.45 43.22 -46.69
C ILE A 900 -2.67 44.07 -46.97
N ASP A 901 -3.79 43.70 -46.36
CA ASP A 901 -5.04 44.45 -46.39
C ASP A 901 -5.24 45.18 -45.06
N VAL A 902 -5.43 46.50 -45.13
CA VAL A 902 -5.48 47.39 -43.97
C VAL A 902 -6.77 48.20 -44.02
N ALA A 903 -7.60 48.05 -42.99
CA ALA A 903 -8.91 48.70 -42.87
C ALA A 903 -9.05 49.37 -41.50
N GLY A 904 -9.54 50.62 -41.46
CA GLY A 904 -9.77 51.35 -40.19
C GLY A 904 -8.55 51.49 -39.28
N SER A 905 -7.33 51.23 -39.79
CA SER A 905 -6.15 51.03 -38.95
C SER A 905 -5.17 52.19 -39.04
N VAL A 906 -4.32 52.33 -38.01
CA VAL A 906 -3.25 53.33 -37.95
C VAL A 906 -1.89 52.65 -38.07
N LEU A 907 -1.16 52.98 -39.13
CA LEU A 907 0.20 52.51 -39.38
C LEU A 907 1.20 53.64 -39.07
N ASN A 908 2.22 53.38 -38.26
CA ASN A 908 3.24 54.38 -37.89
C ASN A 908 4.65 53.89 -38.25
N GLY A 909 5.28 54.54 -39.23
CA GLY A 909 6.64 54.21 -39.64
C GLY A 909 6.87 54.29 -41.14
N SER A 910 8.09 53.95 -41.57
CA SER A 910 8.37 53.62 -42.96
C SER A 910 7.99 52.17 -43.31
N ALA A 911 7.83 51.90 -44.61
CA ALA A 911 7.66 50.57 -45.17
C ALA A 911 8.78 50.27 -46.16
N ARG A 912 9.40 49.08 -46.08
CA ARG A 912 10.48 48.69 -47.00
C ARG A 912 10.22 47.35 -47.64
N THR A 913 10.46 47.27 -48.95
CA THR A 913 10.45 46.03 -49.72
C THR A 913 11.81 45.81 -50.39
N ALA A 914 12.43 44.66 -50.20
CA ALA A 914 13.71 44.35 -50.83
C ALA A 914 13.57 44.17 -52.35
N GLY A 915 14.65 44.38 -53.11
CA GLY A 915 14.59 44.46 -54.58
C GLY A 915 14.15 43.19 -55.31
N ASP A 916 14.32 42.01 -54.71
CA ASP A 916 13.82 40.72 -55.22
C ASP A 916 12.48 40.31 -54.61
N SER A 917 11.92 41.13 -53.72
CA SER A 917 10.70 40.88 -52.97
C SER A 917 9.55 41.74 -53.49
N HIS A 918 8.33 41.33 -53.20
CA HIS A 918 7.11 42.02 -53.61
C HIS A 918 6.18 42.26 -52.41
N SER A 919 5.55 43.44 -52.38
CA SER A 919 4.57 43.79 -51.36
C SER A 919 3.36 44.42 -52.03
N THR A 920 2.16 43.89 -51.77
CA THR A 920 0.89 44.53 -52.09
C THR A 920 0.29 45.05 -50.80
N VAL A 921 0.08 46.37 -50.72
CA VAL A 921 -0.55 47.02 -49.56
C VAL A 921 -1.82 47.72 -50.01
N ASN A 922 -2.94 47.32 -49.43
CA ASN A 922 -4.26 47.92 -49.68
C ASN A 922 -4.67 48.69 -48.43
N LEU A 923 -4.82 50.00 -48.54
CA LEU A 923 -5.33 50.86 -47.48
C LEU A 923 -6.77 51.23 -47.80
N ARG A 924 -7.70 50.89 -46.92
CA ARG A 924 -9.13 51.18 -47.06
C ARG A 924 -9.78 51.63 -45.76
N ASP A 925 -11.05 52.01 -45.85
CA ASP A 925 -11.92 52.33 -44.71
C ASP A 925 -11.31 53.34 -43.73
N THR A 926 -10.88 54.49 -44.24
CA THR A 926 -10.31 55.59 -43.45
C THR A 926 -9.04 55.23 -42.68
N SER A 927 -8.27 54.24 -43.17
CA SER A 927 -6.95 53.94 -42.61
C SER A 927 -6.01 55.14 -42.68
N LEU A 928 -5.13 55.26 -41.68
CA LEU A 928 -4.11 56.31 -41.59
C LEU A 928 -2.72 55.69 -41.61
N TRP A 929 -1.90 56.08 -42.57
CA TRP A 929 -0.47 55.77 -42.55
C TRP A 929 0.33 57.04 -42.26
N ASN A 930 0.88 57.13 -41.04
CA ASN A 930 1.86 58.13 -40.64
C ASN A 930 3.24 57.73 -41.16
N LEU A 931 3.64 58.30 -42.30
CA LEU A 931 4.88 57.98 -43.00
C LEU A 931 6.04 58.81 -42.43
N THR A 932 6.98 58.14 -41.79
CA THR A 932 8.07 58.79 -41.02
C THR A 932 9.43 58.81 -41.70
N GLY A 933 9.61 58.08 -42.81
CA GLY A 933 10.87 58.00 -43.54
C GLY A 933 10.71 57.41 -44.93
N GLU A 934 11.82 57.32 -45.67
CA GLU A 934 11.86 56.70 -47.00
C GLU A 934 11.14 55.35 -47.00
N SER A 935 10.22 55.18 -47.95
CA SER A 935 9.42 53.98 -48.05
C SER A 935 9.38 53.47 -49.48
N ASN A 936 9.34 52.16 -49.65
CA ASN A 936 9.13 51.54 -50.94
C ASN A 936 8.25 50.30 -50.89
N LEU A 937 7.38 50.14 -51.89
CA LEU A 937 6.43 49.02 -52.01
C LEU A 937 6.39 48.51 -53.46
N GLY A 938 5.93 47.27 -53.65
CA GLY A 938 5.57 46.77 -54.98
C GLY A 938 4.31 47.45 -55.49
N THR A 939 3.17 47.08 -54.93
CA THR A 939 1.84 47.62 -55.26
C THR A 939 1.25 48.35 -54.06
N LEU A 940 0.72 49.56 -54.30
CA LEU A 940 -0.02 50.32 -53.30
C LEU A 940 -1.40 50.70 -53.83
N ARG A 941 -2.46 50.28 -53.13
CA ARG A 941 -3.84 50.75 -53.34
C ARG A 941 -4.23 51.64 -52.18
N ASN A 942 -4.61 52.88 -52.45
CA ASN A 942 -5.06 53.84 -51.44
C ASN A 942 -6.53 54.23 -51.72
N GLU A 943 -7.45 53.59 -50.98
CA GLU A 943 -8.89 53.70 -51.16
C GLU A 943 -9.51 54.40 -49.95
N SER A 944 -10.04 55.62 -50.10
CA SER A 944 -10.64 56.41 -49.02
C SER A 944 -9.83 56.43 -47.70
N SER A 945 -8.50 56.52 -47.82
CA SER A 945 -7.54 56.48 -46.70
C SER A 945 -6.54 57.65 -46.79
N LEU A 946 -5.80 57.93 -45.72
CA LEU A 946 -4.84 59.03 -45.63
C LEU A 946 -3.42 58.48 -45.44
N ILE A 947 -2.52 58.87 -46.33
CA ILE A 947 -1.07 58.71 -46.14
C ILE A 947 -0.51 60.07 -45.77
N ASP A 948 -0.14 60.24 -44.51
CA ASP A 948 0.35 61.49 -43.94
C ASP A 948 1.87 61.47 -43.77
N PHE A 949 2.58 62.27 -44.58
CA PHE A 949 4.02 62.39 -44.46
C PHE A 949 4.37 63.27 -43.26
N SER A 950 5.10 62.70 -42.30
CA SER A 950 5.63 63.45 -41.17
C SER A 950 6.44 64.67 -41.62
N ALA A 951 6.46 65.72 -40.79
CA ALA A 951 7.23 66.94 -41.11
C ALA A 951 8.70 66.62 -41.45
N PRO A 952 9.33 67.33 -42.41
CA PRO A 952 10.73 67.10 -42.76
C PRO A 952 11.64 67.44 -41.57
N LEU A 953 12.57 66.54 -41.28
CA LEU A 953 13.59 66.75 -40.25
C LEU A 953 14.89 67.21 -40.93
N GLY A 954 15.45 68.33 -40.47
CA GLY A 954 16.68 68.89 -41.07
C GLY A 954 16.55 69.28 -42.55
N GLY A 955 15.34 69.61 -43.02
CA GLY A 955 15.06 69.90 -44.43
C GLY A 955 15.01 68.67 -45.34
N GLN A 956 15.04 67.45 -44.78
CA GLN A 956 14.91 66.21 -45.54
C GLN A 956 13.44 65.85 -45.77
N PHE A 957 13.04 65.97 -47.02
CA PHE A 957 11.75 65.50 -47.52
C PHE A 957 11.86 64.03 -47.91
N LYS A 958 10.73 63.33 -47.87
CA LYS A 958 10.64 61.88 -47.94
C LYS A 958 10.05 61.40 -49.26
N ASN A 959 10.48 60.24 -49.73
CA ASN A 959 9.87 59.55 -50.86
C ASN A 959 9.09 58.30 -50.42
N LEU A 960 7.95 58.11 -51.06
CA LEU A 960 7.26 56.83 -51.16
C LEU A 960 7.40 56.34 -52.60
N THR A 961 8.23 55.33 -52.82
CA THR A 961 8.45 54.73 -54.15
C THR A 961 7.61 53.47 -54.30
N VAL A 962 6.79 53.38 -55.34
CA VAL A 962 5.96 52.21 -55.62
C VAL A 962 6.16 51.76 -57.06
N ASN A 963 6.01 50.47 -57.35
CA ASN A 963 6.01 50.01 -58.74
C ASN A 963 4.63 50.29 -59.37
N ASP A 964 3.57 49.77 -58.77
CA ASP A 964 2.19 50.00 -59.20
C ASP A 964 1.42 50.79 -58.13
N TYR A 965 0.65 51.79 -58.58
CA TYR A 965 -0.18 52.64 -57.75
C TYR A 965 -1.63 52.69 -58.25
N HIS A 966 -2.58 52.49 -57.33
CA HIS A 966 -4.00 52.74 -57.58
C HIS A 966 -4.57 53.70 -56.53
N GLY A 967 -5.20 54.79 -56.97
CA GLY A 967 -5.95 55.70 -56.11
C GLY A 967 -7.46 55.53 -56.25
N ALA A 968 -8.19 55.47 -55.13
CA ALA A 968 -9.66 55.58 -55.14
C ALA A 968 -10.13 56.49 -54.01
N ASN A 969 -10.14 57.80 -54.25
CA ASN A 969 -10.43 58.82 -53.23
C ASN A 969 -9.47 58.80 -52.02
N GLY A 970 -8.28 58.22 -52.18
CA GLY A 970 -7.20 58.28 -51.19
C GLY A 970 -6.53 59.65 -51.16
N THR A 971 -5.99 60.05 -50.02
CA THR A 971 -5.32 61.35 -49.83
C THR A 971 -3.84 61.14 -49.48
N PHE A 972 -2.96 61.93 -50.08
CA PHE A 972 -1.58 62.10 -49.63
C PHE A 972 -1.40 63.49 -49.01
N ALA A 973 -0.98 63.56 -47.75
CA ALA A 973 -0.59 64.82 -47.13
C ALA A 973 0.94 64.99 -47.24
N LEU A 974 1.37 65.82 -48.19
CA LEU A 974 2.77 66.03 -48.55
C LEU A 974 3.28 67.34 -47.97
N ASN A 975 4.52 67.35 -47.47
CA ASN A 975 5.21 68.57 -47.12
C ASN A 975 5.94 69.13 -48.34
N THR A 976 5.90 70.44 -48.50
CA THR A 976 6.69 71.14 -49.54
C THR A 976 7.23 72.46 -49.00
N TYR A 977 8.42 72.85 -49.43
CA TYR A 977 8.93 74.19 -49.21
C TYR A 977 8.36 75.13 -50.29
N LEU A 978 7.28 75.88 -50.02
CA LEU A 978 6.63 76.72 -51.03
C LEU A 978 7.45 77.98 -51.40
N TYR A 979 8.47 77.87 -52.26
CA TYR A 979 9.27 79.02 -52.74
C TYR A 979 9.46 79.08 -54.27
N THR A 980 10.12 78.08 -54.88
CA THR A 980 10.36 78.01 -56.34
C THR A 980 10.02 76.63 -56.91
N ASP A 981 10.00 76.50 -58.24
CA ASP A 981 9.71 75.22 -58.93
C ASP A 981 10.68 74.08 -58.56
N GLY A 982 11.90 74.41 -58.10
CA GLY A 982 12.89 73.44 -57.64
C GLY A 982 12.79 73.09 -56.16
N SER A 983 11.70 73.48 -55.49
CA SER A 983 11.62 73.37 -54.04
C SER A 983 11.56 71.91 -53.57
N PRO A 984 12.32 71.59 -52.50
CA PRO A 984 12.28 70.25 -51.95
C PRO A 984 10.88 69.97 -51.40
N SER A 985 10.36 68.79 -51.75
CA SER A 985 9.00 68.33 -51.47
C SER A 985 9.02 66.84 -51.21
N ASP A 986 8.08 66.37 -50.39
CA ASP A 986 7.78 64.95 -50.29
C ASP A 986 7.25 64.46 -51.65
N LYS A 987 7.52 63.19 -51.98
CA LYS A 987 7.16 62.63 -53.29
C LYS A 987 6.51 61.26 -53.17
N LEU A 988 5.47 61.05 -53.97
CA LEU A 988 5.12 59.73 -54.46
C LEU A 988 5.87 59.52 -55.78
N VAL A 989 6.66 58.46 -55.86
CA VAL A 989 7.40 58.07 -57.08
C VAL A 989 6.84 56.75 -57.57
N VAL A 990 6.35 56.72 -58.80
CA VAL A 990 5.91 55.47 -59.46
C VAL A 990 7.04 55.05 -60.40
N ASP A 991 7.75 53.98 -60.03
CA ASP A 991 9.00 53.57 -60.68
C ASP A 991 8.85 52.21 -61.38
N GLY A 992 8.83 52.24 -62.71
CA GLY A 992 8.80 51.06 -63.56
C GLY A 992 7.44 50.37 -63.77
N GLY A 993 6.38 50.79 -63.07
CA GLY A 993 5.01 50.24 -63.21
C GLY A 993 3.96 51.28 -63.61
N LYS A 994 2.69 51.06 -63.24
CA LYS A 994 1.52 51.86 -63.66
C LYS A 994 0.91 52.64 -62.50
N ALA A 995 0.43 53.85 -62.81
CA ALA A 995 -0.41 54.64 -61.92
C ALA A 995 -1.80 54.82 -62.54
N ASP A 996 -2.87 54.54 -61.79
CA ASP A 996 -4.25 54.77 -62.22
C ASP A 996 -5.17 55.23 -61.07
N GLY A 997 -6.41 55.56 -61.41
CA GLY A 997 -7.43 56.02 -60.46
C GLY A 997 -7.38 57.52 -60.12
N ASN A 998 -7.89 57.90 -58.95
CA ASN A 998 -7.97 59.29 -58.48
C ASN A 998 -7.55 59.44 -57.01
N SER A 999 -6.71 60.46 -56.74
CA SER A 999 -6.17 60.76 -55.41
C SER A 999 -6.20 62.25 -55.12
N ASN A 1000 -6.32 62.60 -53.85
CA ASN A 1000 -6.25 63.97 -53.35
C ASN A 1000 -4.85 64.27 -52.83
N LEU A 1001 -4.36 65.49 -53.05
CA LEU A 1001 -3.12 65.99 -52.46
C LEU A 1001 -3.45 67.09 -51.45
N LEU A 1002 -3.04 66.89 -50.20
CA LEU A 1002 -3.05 67.91 -49.16
C LEU A 1002 -1.62 68.43 -49.01
N ILE A 1003 -1.39 69.68 -49.41
CA ILE A 1003 -0.06 70.28 -49.38
C ILE A 1003 0.15 71.06 -48.08
N LYS A 1004 1.19 70.69 -47.33
CA LYS A 1004 1.59 71.32 -46.06
C LYS A 1004 2.83 72.17 -46.30
N ASN A 1005 2.76 73.47 -46.02
CA ASN A 1005 3.94 74.35 -46.07
C ASN A 1005 4.93 73.96 -44.97
N ALA A 1006 6.12 73.50 -45.35
CA ALA A 1006 7.18 73.09 -44.44
C ALA A 1006 8.28 74.15 -44.33
N GLY A 1007 7.92 75.31 -43.77
CA GLY A 1007 8.88 76.34 -43.37
C GLY A 1007 9.27 77.36 -44.45
N ALA A 1008 8.57 77.40 -45.60
CA ALA A 1008 8.74 78.48 -46.56
C ALA A 1008 8.01 79.76 -46.09
N PRO A 1009 8.44 80.96 -46.54
CA PRO A 1009 7.80 82.24 -46.18
C PRO A 1009 6.31 82.35 -46.57
N GLY A 1010 5.79 81.39 -47.35
CA GLY A 1010 4.51 81.48 -48.03
C GLY A 1010 4.69 82.00 -49.47
N PRO A 1011 3.64 81.93 -50.31
CA PRO A 1011 3.63 82.64 -51.59
C PRO A 1011 3.79 84.16 -51.40
#